data_AF-A0A7J2LIA3-F1
#
_entry.id   AF-A0A7J2LIA3-F1
#
_cell.length_a   1.000
_cell.length_b   1.000
_cell.length_c   1.000
_cell.angle_alpha   90.00
_cell.angle_beta   90.00
_cell.angle_gamma   90.00
#
_symmetry.space_group_name_H-M   'P 1'
#
loop_
_entity.id
_entity.type
_entity.pdbx_description
1 polymer ?
#
loop_
_entity_poly.entity_id
_entity_poly.type
_entity_poly.pdbx_seq_one_letter_code
_entity_poly.pdbx_strand_id
1 'polypeptide(L)'
;WFRTITLAGTDPFGPEGAEGEIIKDYVDQNFVWPDFNVVKLYETQGTLCKETVKEKIDAGCGIFNHVGHGDITVWKLPGRWRYYTVSDARSQTNGYKLPVITTLSCLTARFSDADCLAEAFVLNPNGGAIAYLGSTRVAWGYVGEYATVGLGGEMDWRLCKAFFDGKRELGRLWAQAITEYVENHDLHTRYDEQFYLDWKTVAEYGAPLGDPTLLIGGRGAPASIAVHAVDKSGDPVEGLTIKLYTEQGYTLGAEKTNSTGWAVFPSIVKGNYTIYAYKDGIQVARHVVSVAEERKTVELVCGLYDYTFEVVDGDGEPVVNANITVYLNGQGYASAVTDLKGKAVVEDLPPATYQVSVKYHKVDVYNGTITVSEQEIAAESPKLTLPAKIYDLKLRCVDAGGYGVGGVFLYLTGPTDYPWMRVTDGSGWAEFVNLPSANYTCSIVYEGVELETDFIQLLEGDELKIEELELYPIVFQVLDGGWEPIPSAKISVYHQNGTLVCEKTTNSTGWAIFPGLFTGNYSYTAVWKGVRVGGGNLTLERSESVRLIATVYDLTLTFKELDGEPVSNVYLELSNSTGVVLRRWVEDSSTSIENLIEGVYSYRIYYLGEEVSSSSFNLTEQAQLVEALCSLYDWELTLLDENGEPLPDARVELYLWNGTLYANCTTNSDGTARFDNLPPQEYEVRATWQGVEVASARLRLEAEEQTSQLGCSVYDLSVRVVDQEGAPIVGANVT
;
A
#
# COMPACT_ATOMS: atom_id res chain seq x y z
N TRP A 1 -69.92 14.13 -22.97
CA TRP A 1 -70.10 12.68 -22.81
C TRP A 1 -68.96 12.08 -22.02
N PHE A 2 -67.68 12.20 -22.44
CA PHE A 2 -66.57 11.56 -21.72
C PHE A 2 -66.39 12.04 -20.27
N ARG A 3 -66.52 13.34 -19.98
CA ARG A 3 -66.53 13.90 -18.60
C ARG A 3 -67.86 13.64 -17.87
N THR A 4 -68.38 12.44 -17.98
CA THR A 4 -69.58 12.00 -17.27
C THR A 4 -69.30 10.61 -16.74
N ILE A 5 -69.52 10.41 -15.44
CA ILE A 5 -69.51 9.09 -14.81
C ILE A 5 -70.94 8.73 -14.43
N THR A 6 -71.37 7.53 -14.82
CA THR A 6 -72.66 6.99 -14.40
C THR A 6 -72.43 5.91 -13.36
N LEU A 7 -72.98 6.12 -12.17
CA LEU A 7 -72.84 5.27 -11.00
C LEU A 7 -74.18 4.55 -10.77
N ALA A 8 -74.23 3.25 -11.06
CA ALA A 8 -75.40 2.42 -10.92
C ALA A 8 -75.25 1.46 -9.73
N GLY A 9 -76.13 1.58 -8.73
CA GLY A 9 -76.08 0.78 -7.50
C GLY A 9 -77.41 0.11 -7.21
N THR A 10 -77.40 -1.22 -7.05
CA THR A 10 -78.54 -2.01 -6.56
C THR A 10 -78.48 -2.21 -5.04
N ASP A 11 -79.54 -2.77 -4.47
CA ASP A 11 -79.59 -3.35 -3.12
C ASP A 11 -79.53 -4.89 -3.20
N PRO A 12 -78.32 -5.49 -3.24
CA PRO A 12 -78.17 -6.92 -3.47
C PRO A 12 -78.58 -7.80 -2.27
N PHE A 13 -78.54 -7.31 -1.03
CA PHE A 13 -78.70 -8.15 0.17
C PHE A 13 -79.91 -7.80 1.05
N GLY A 14 -80.63 -6.69 0.82
CA GLY A 14 -81.87 -6.35 1.51
C GLY A 14 -81.65 -5.49 2.76
N PRO A 15 -82.35 -5.72 3.89
CA PRO A 15 -82.54 -4.70 4.95
C PRO A 15 -81.25 -4.25 5.67
N GLU A 16 -80.11 -4.87 5.37
CA GLU A 16 -78.79 -4.57 5.94
C GLU A 16 -78.09 -3.37 5.26
N GLY A 17 -78.52 -2.96 4.06
CA GLY A 17 -78.06 -1.72 3.41
C GLY A 17 -78.12 -1.79 1.88
N ALA A 18 -78.14 -0.65 1.19
CA ALA A 18 -78.04 -0.61 -0.28
C ALA A 18 -76.56 -0.62 -0.71
N GLU A 19 -75.89 -1.77 -0.65
CA GLU A 19 -74.42 -1.86 -0.79
C GLU A 19 -73.89 -1.24 -2.08
N GLY A 20 -74.62 -1.39 -3.19
CA GLY A 20 -74.23 -0.80 -4.46
C GLY A 20 -74.20 0.72 -4.38
N GLU A 21 -75.19 1.33 -3.73
CA GLU A 21 -75.29 2.78 -3.54
C GLU A 21 -74.19 3.31 -2.61
N ILE A 22 -73.87 2.56 -1.53
CA ILE A 22 -72.78 2.87 -0.60
C ILE A 22 -71.43 2.95 -1.34
N ILE A 23 -71.11 1.94 -2.16
CA ILE A 23 -69.87 1.92 -2.95
C ILE A 23 -69.84 3.09 -3.95
N LYS A 24 -70.98 3.38 -4.60
CA LYS A 24 -71.07 4.48 -5.58
C LYS A 24 -70.88 5.84 -4.92
N ASP A 25 -71.47 6.07 -3.76
CA ASP A 25 -71.27 7.29 -2.99
C ASP A 25 -69.81 7.41 -2.50
N TYR A 26 -69.17 6.29 -2.12
CA TYR A 26 -67.75 6.29 -1.79
C TYR A 26 -66.87 6.72 -2.96
N VAL A 27 -67.15 6.23 -4.18
CA VAL A 27 -66.42 6.64 -5.40
C VAL A 27 -66.59 8.13 -5.67
N ASP A 28 -67.82 8.61 -5.66
CA ASP A 28 -68.17 10.02 -5.90
C ASP A 28 -67.47 10.97 -4.90
N GLN A 29 -67.57 10.65 -3.61
CA GLN A 29 -67.08 11.53 -2.54
C GLN A 29 -65.55 11.56 -2.41
N ASN A 30 -64.86 10.48 -2.76
CA ASN A 30 -63.42 10.35 -2.49
C ASN A 30 -62.53 10.52 -3.72
N PHE A 31 -63.04 10.20 -4.92
CA PHE A 31 -62.16 10.06 -6.09
C PHE A 31 -62.60 10.88 -7.31
N VAL A 32 -63.91 11.00 -7.56
CA VAL A 32 -64.38 11.64 -8.79
C VAL A 32 -63.89 13.09 -8.87
N TRP A 33 -63.24 13.43 -9.98
CA TRP A 33 -62.76 14.80 -10.19
C TRP A 33 -63.91 15.80 -10.21
N PRO A 34 -63.73 17.02 -9.65
CA PRO A 34 -64.79 18.04 -9.60
C PRO A 34 -65.35 18.45 -10.97
N ASP A 35 -64.62 18.21 -12.06
CA ASP A 35 -65.02 18.55 -13.43
C ASP A 35 -65.72 17.41 -14.19
N PHE A 36 -66.01 16.29 -13.51
CA PHE A 36 -66.88 15.23 -14.03
C PHE A 36 -68.34 15.46 -13.63
N ASN A 37 -69.25 15.28 -14.59
CA ASN A 37 -70.67 15.22 -14.29
C ASN A 37 -71.02 13.83 -13.72
N VAL A 38 -71.61 13.78 -12.53
CA VAL A 38 -71.96 12.52 -11.84
C VAL A 38 -73.45 12.23 -12.01
N VAL A 39 -73.76 11.06 -12.56
CA VAL A 39 -75.13 10.57 -12.74
C VAL A 39 -75.33 9.35 -11.85
N LYS A 40 -76.27 9.42 -10.90
CA LYS A 40 -76.58 8.32 -9.97
C LYS A 40 -77.87 7.60 -10.39
N LEU A 41 -77.78 6.29 -10.57
CA LEU A 41 -78.90 5.39 -10.86
C LEU A 41 -79.03 4.39 -9.72
N TYR A 42 -79.93 4.66 -8.78
CA TYR A 42 -80.06 3.95 -7.51
C TYR A 42 -81.39 3.19 -7.44
N GLU A 43 -81.34 1.96 -6.92
CA GLU A 43 -82.51 1.10 -6.73
C GLU A 43 -83.48 1.69 -5.71
N THR A 44 -82.97 2.14 -4.56
CA THR A 44 -83.80 2.70 -3.47
C THR A 44 -84.48 4.01 -3.86
N GLN A 45 -83.89 4.75 -4.80
CA GLN A 45 -84.43 6.00 -5.32
C GLN A 45 -85.31 5.82 -6.56
N GLY A 46 -85.47 4.59 -7.06
CA GLY A 46 -86.27 4.27 -8.23
C GLY A 46 -85.74 4.85 -9.55
N THR A 47 -84.46 5.24 -9.60
CA THR A 47 -83.81 5.80 -10.81
C THR A 47 -83.07 4.74 -11.62
N LEU A 48 -82.78 3.57 -11.02
CA LEU A 48 -82.21 2.43 -11.70
C LEU A 48 -83.29 1.54 -12.31
N CYS A 49 -83.29 1.39 -13.64
CA CYS A 49 -84.01 0.33 -14.35
C CYS A 49 -83.31 0.04 -15.69
N LYS A 50 -83.76 -1.00 -16.39
CA LYS A 50 -83.17 -1.39 -17.69
C LYS A 50 -83.20 -0.24 -18.70
N GLU A 51 -84.29 0.50 -18.76
CA GLU A 51 -84.47 1.61 -19.70
C GLU A 51 -83.51 2.76 -19.39
N THR A 52 -83.31 3.11 -18.12
CA THR A 52 -82.37 4.18 -17.74
C THR A 52 -80.92 3.76 -17.94
N VAL A 53 -80.56 2.50 -17.67
CA VAL A 53 -79.22 1.95 -18.01
C VAL A 53 -78.97 2.06 -19.51
N LYS A 54 -79.95 1.63 -20.34
CA LYS A 54 -79.85 1.71 -21.79
C LYS A 54 -79.63 3.16 -22.25
N GLU A 55 -80.49 4.06 -21.77
CA GLU A 55 -80.46 5.49 -22.07
C GLU A 55 -79.13 6.15 -21.70
N LYS A 56 -78.58 5.89 -20.50
CA LYS A 56 -77.34 6.54 -20.06
C LYS A 56 -76.10 6.06 -20.80
N ILE A 57 -76.06 4.79 -21.20
CA ILE A 57 -75.00 4.28 -22.07
C ILE A 57 -75.15 4.87 -23.48
N ASP A 58 -76.37 4.89 -24.06
CA ASP A 58 -76.65 5.47 -25.39
C ASP A 58 -76.31 6.97 -25.47
N ALA A 59 -76.53 7.72 -24.38
CA ALA A 59 -76.15 9.14 -24.27
C ALA A 59 -74.61 9.34 -24.26
N GLY A 60 -73.87 8.34 -23.76
CA GLY A 60 -72.42 8.32 -23.63
C GLY A 60 -71.92 8.86 -22.29
N CYS A 61 -71.09 8.07 -21.62
CA CYS A 61 -70.33 8.43 -20.42
C CYS A 61 -68.87 7.96 -20.58
N GLY A 62 -67.92 8.55 -19.84
CA GLY A 62 -66.53 8.09 -19.83
C GLY A 62 -66.37 6.80 -19.04
N ILE A 63 -67.05 6.72 -17.90
CA ILE A 63 -67.10 5.53 -17.04
C ILE A 63 -68.56 5.21 -16.74
N PHE A 64 -68.93 3.94 -16.89
CA PHE A 64 -70.19 3.40 -16.38
C PHE A 64 -69.85 2.34 -15.34
N ASN A 65 -70.20 2.59 -14.08
CA ASN A 65 -69.79 1.76 -12.96
C ASN A 65 -71.02 1.15 -12.29
N HIS A 66 -71.12 -0.19 -12.29
CA HIS A 66 -72.31 -0.94 -11.85
C HIS A 66 -71.98 -1.86 -10.67
N VAL A 67 -72.72 -1.78 -9.56
CA VAL A 67 -72.71 -2.82 -8.51
C VAL A 67 -74.08 -3.47 -8.42
N GLY A 68 -74.10 -4.80 -8.50
CA GLY A 68 -75.28 -5.61 -8.26
C GLY A 68 -75.10 -7.09 -8.60
N HIS A 69 -76.20 -7.83 -8.56
CA HIS A 69 -76.17 -9.25 -8.96
C HIS A 69 -75.99 -9.41 -10.46
N GLY A 70 -75.31 -10.48 -10.87
CA GLY A 70 -75.11 -10.82 -12.26
C GLY A 70 -75.07 -12.32 -12.49
N ASP A 71 -75.22 -12.69 -13.76
CA ASP A 71 -74.92 -14.01 -14.30
C ASP A 71 -74.23 -13.81 -15.66
N ILE A 72 -73.79 -14.90 -16.29
CA ILE A 72 -72.99 -14.90 -17.54
C ILE A 72 -73.55 -13.92 -18.57
N THR A 73 -74.88 -13.88 -18.74
CA THR A 73 -75.54 -13.11 -19.79
C THR A 73 -76.36 -11.92 -19.31
N VAL A 74 -76.36 -11.59 -18.00
CA VAL A 74 -77.25 -10.56 -17.45
C VAL A 74 -76.66 -9.79 -16.26
N TRP A 75 -77.05 -8.51 -16.14
CA TRP A 75 -77.13 -7.82 -14.86
C TRP A 75 -78.56 -7.92 -14.32
N LYS A 76 -78.72 -8.20 -13.03
CA LYS A 76 -80.02 -8.15 -12.35
C LYS A 76 -80.28 -6.70 -11.92
N LEU A 77 -81.38 -6.14 -12.39
CA LEU A 77 -81.85 -4.79 -12.08
C LEU A 77 -83.21 -4.83 -11.35
N PRO A 78 -83.56 -3.78 -10.59
CA PRO A 78 -84.88 -3.65 -9.97
C PRO A 78 -86.02 -3.49 -10.98
N GLY A 79 -87.25 -3.80 -10.55
CA GLY A 79 -88.49 -3.53 -11.31
C GLY A 79 -89.13 -4.73 -12.02
N ARG A 80 -90.08 -4.45 -12.92
CA ARG A 80 -90.80 -5.44 -13.74
C ARG A 80 -89.95 -5.68 -15.00
N TRP A 81 -89.47 -6.91 -15.22
CA TRP A 81 -88.42 -7.29 -16.19
C TRP A 81 -86.99 -7.01 -15.71
N ARG A 82 -86.59 -7.78 -14.69
CA ARG A 82 -85.45 -7.60 -13.76
C ARG A 82 -84.04 -7.75 -14.34
N TYR A 83 -83.84 -7.66 -15.65
CA TYR A 83 -82.54 -8.00 -16.25
C TYR A 83 -82.15 -7.07 -17.40
N TYR A 84 -80.91 -6.60 -17.39
CA TYR A 84 -80.22 -6.09 -18.56
C TYR A 84 -79.39 -7.23 -19.17
N THR A 85 -79.65 -7.57 -20.42
CA THR A 85 -79.18 -8.82 -21.04
C THR A 85 -78.12 -8.58 -22.11
N VAL A 86 -77.47 -9.65 -22.57
CA VAL A 86 -76.61 -9.62 -23.78
C VAL A 86 -77.32 -9.05 -25.02
N SER A 87 -78.64 -9.28 -25.15
CA SER A 87 -79.44 -8.69 -26.24
C SER A 87 -79.56 -7.17 -26.09
N ASP A 88 -79.70 -6.68 -24.86
CA ASP A 88 -79.73 -5.24 -24.59
C ASP A 88 -78.37 -4.60 -24.89
N ALA A 89 -77.26 -5.21 -24.47
CA ALA A 89 -75.89 -4.77 -24.77
C ALA A 89 -75.62 -4.71 -26.29
N ARG A 90 -76.01 -5.76 -27.02
CA ARG A 90 -75.90 -5.84 -28.50
C ARG A 90 -76.80 -4.83 -29.23
N SER A 91 -77.87 -4.37 -28.57
CA SER A 91 -78.80 -3.37 -29.12
C SER A 91 -78.40 -1.92 -28.83
N GLN A 92 -77.28 -1.68 -28.14
CA GLN A 92 -76.80 -0.31 -27.88
C GLN A 92 -76.37 0.39 -29.17
N THR A 93 -76.59 1.71 -29.18
CA THR A 93 -76.46 2.59 -30.36
C THR A 93 -75.64 3.86 -30.06
N ASN A 94 -74.86 3.90 -28.99
CA ASN A 94 -73.98 5.02 -28.62
C ASN A 94 -72.86 5.35 -29.63
N GLY A 95 -72.68 4.56 -30.70
CA GLY A 95 -71.62 4.76 -31.69
C GLY A 95 -70.24 4.83 -31.01
N TYR A 96 -69.45 5.87 -31.28
CA TYR A 96 -68.11 6.05 -30.70
C TYR A 96 -68.10 6.65 -29.28
N LYS A 97 -69.27 6.86 -28.64
CA LYS A 97 -69.34 7.35 -27.25
C LYS A 97 -69.24 6.18 -26.27
N LEU A 98 -68.13 5.48 -26.33
CA LEU A 98 -67.92 4.20 -25.67
C LEU A 98 -67.35 4.39 -24.25
N PRO A 99 -68.10 4.04 -23.18
CA PRO A 99 -67.59 4.06 -21.82
C PRO A 99 -66.57 2.94 -21.58
N VAL A 100 -65.74 3.13 -20.55
CA VAL A 100 -65.17 2.01 -19.80
C VAL A 100 -66.20 1.55 -18.79
N ILE A 101 -66.55 0.27 -18.81
CA ILE A 101 -67.47 -0.32 -17.83
C ILE A 101 -66.66 -0.98 -16.71
N THR A 102 -66.94 -0.62 -15.46
CA THR A 102 -66.41 -1.31 -14.28
C THR A 102 -67.56 -1.89 -13.48
N THR A 103 -67.42 -3.11 -12.94
CA THR A 103 -68.54 -3.71 -12.21
C THR A 103 -68.18 -4.69 -11.10
N LEU A 104 -68.99 -4.63 -10.04
CA LEU A 104 -69.20 -5.72 -9.08
C LEU A 104 -70.46 -6.50 -9.46
N SER A 105 -70.28 -7.56 -10.25
CA SER A 105 -71.34 -8.51 -10.61
C SER A 105 -70.76 -9.87 -11.03
N CYS A 106 -71.33 -10.95 -10.49
CA CYS A 106 -70.87 -12.31 -10.77
C CYS A 106 -70.94 -12.67 -12.27
N LEU A 107 -69.93 -13.37 -12.76
CA LEU A 107 -69.81 -14.05 -14.06
C LEU A 107 -69.94 -13.19 -15.32
N THR A 108 -70.15 -11.89 -15.19
CA THR A 108 -70.42 -10.99 -16.33
C THR A 108 -69.25 -10.88 -17.31
N ALA A 109 -68.03 -11.23 -16.88
CA ALA A 109 -66.84 -11.31 -17.70
C ALA A 109 -66.33 -12.76 -17.93
N ARG A 110 -67.19 -13.78 -17.78
CA ARG A 110 -66.82 -15.19 -18.01
C ARG A 110 -66.57 -15.50 -19.49
N PHE A 111 -65.37 -15.22 -19.99
CA PHE A 111 -64.99 -15.46 -21.40
C PHE A 111 -64.43 -16.87 -21.67
N SER A 112 -64.20 -17.69 -20.64
CA SER A 112 -63.49 -18.97 -20.80
C SER A 112 -64.25 -20.04 -21.58
N ASP A 113 -65.58 -20.01 -21.51
CA ASP A 113 -66.44 -21.13 -21.92
C ASP A 113 -67.90 -20.74 -22.26
N ALA A 114 -68.21 -19.44 -22.32
CA ALA A 114 -69.51 -18.94 -22.76
C ALA A 114 -69.39 -17.50 -23.26
N ASP A 115 -70.20 -17.11 -24.26
CA ASP A 115 -70.34 -15.70 -24.65
C ASP A 115 -71.00 -14.92 -23.52
N CYS A 116 -70.25 -14.01 -22.89
CA CYS A 116 -70.70 -13.29 -21.71
C CYS A 116 -71.20 -11.86 -22.01
N LEU A 117 -71.77 -11.22 -20.98
CA LEU A 117 -72.25 -9.84 -21.06
C LEU A 117 -71.15 -8.84 -21.42
N ALA A 118 -69.95 -9.01 -20.87
CA ALA A 118 -68.79 -8.18 -21.19
C ALA A 118 -68.43 -8.24 -22.69
N GLU A 119 -68.39 -9.44 -23.27
CA GLU A 119 -68.16 -9.64 -24.71
C GLU A 119 -69.26 -8.99 -25.54
N ALA A 120 -70.52 -9.11 -25.15
CA ALA A 120 -71.64 -8.44 -25.83
C ALA A 120 -71.52 -6.92 -25.84
N PHE A 121 -70.92 -6.31 -24.80
CA PHE A 121 -70.63 -4.87 -24.77
C PHE A 121 -69.46 -4.47 -25.67
N VAL A 122 -68.33 -5.19 -25.60
CA VAL A 122 -67.11 -4.78 -26.34
C VAL A 122 -67.13 -5.18 -27.82
N LEU A 123 -67.98 -6.15 -28.21
CA LEU A 123 -68.11 -6.62 -29.59
C LEU A 123 -69.25 -5.97 -30.37
N ASN A 124 -70.03 -5.05 -29.76
CA ASN A 124 -71.14 -4.40 -30.47
C ASN A 124 -70.59 -3.42 -31.53
N PRO A 125 -70.84 -3.62 -32.84
CA PRO A 125 -70.32 -2.74 -33.88
C PRO A 125 -70.98 -1.35 -33.94
N ASN A 126 -72.12 -1.17 -33.28
CA ASN A 126 -72.92 0.06 -33.31
C ASN A 126 -72.85 0.86 -32.00
N GLY A 127 -72.08 0.40 -31.01
CA GLY A 127 -72.05 0.99 -29.68
C GLY A 127 -71.43 0.06 -28.64
N GLY A 128 -72.00 0.04 -27.44
CA GLY A 128 -71.51 -0.79 -26.34
C GLY A 128 -70.45 -0.07 -25.50
N ALA A 129 -69.30 -0.71 -25.27
CA ALA A 129 -68.22 -0.21 -24.41
C ALA A 129 -66.85 -0.39 -25.07
N ILE A 130 -65.87 0.46 -24.71
CA ILE A 130 -64.50 0.34 -25.23
C ILE A 130 -63.65 -0.64 -24.41
N ALA A 131 -64.03 -0.84 -23.14
CA ALA A 131 -63.43 -1.81 -22.25
C ALA A 131 -64.45 -2.23 -21.16
N TYR A 132 -64.28 -3.43 -20.63
CA TYR A 132 -65.10 -3.98 -19.55
C TYR A 132 -64.22 -4.63 -18.49
N LEU A 133 -64.38 -4.18 -17.24
CA LEU A 133 -63.62 -4.60 -16.07
C LEU A 133 -64.60 -5.21 -15.06
N GLY A 134 -64.70 -6.53 -15.02
CA GLY A 134 -65.64 -7.26 -14.17
C GLY A 134 -65.16 -8.67 -13.85
N SER A 135 -65.97 -9.40 -13.09
CA SER A 135 -65.58 -10.71 -12.54
C SER A 135 -65.78 -11.86 -13.53
N THR A 136 -64.77 -12.73 -13.67
CA THR A 136 -64.84 -13.94 -14.50
C THR A 136 -65.64 -15.10 -13.89
N ARG A 137 -65.90 -15.07 -12.58
CA ARG A 137 -66.73 -16.02 -11.81
C ARG A 137 -67.48 -15.30 -10.69
N VAL A 138 -67.57 -15.91 -9.50
CA VAL A 138 -68.31 -15.37 -8.36
C VAL A 138 -67.57 -14.16 -7.80
N ALA A 139 -68.24 -13.02 -7.80
CA ALA A 139 -67.74 -11.80 -7.17
C ALA A 139 -68.30 -11.72 -5.74
N TRP A 140 -67.43 -11.76 -4.74
CA TRP A 140 -67.81 -11.66 -3.34
C TRP A 140 -67.81 -10.19 -2.90
N GLY A 141 -68.68 -9.84 -1.97
CA GLY A 141 -68.75 -8.50 -1.38
C GLY A 141 -69.24 -8.59 0.06
N TYR A 142 -68.82 -7.63 0.88
CA TYR A 142 -69.37 -7.45 2.22
C TYR A 142 -70.72 -6.73 2.17
N VAL A 143 -71.47 -6.84 3.26
CA VAL A 143 -72.84 -6.32 3.40
C VAL A 143 -72.83 -5.05 4.28
N GLY A 144 -73.78 -4.15 4.06
CA GLY A 144 -73.93 -2.92 4.83
C GLY A 144 -72.75 -1.96 4.69
N GLU A 145 -72.36 -1.30 5.79
CA GLU A 145 -71.28 -0.29 5.82
C GLU A 145 -69.90 -0.86 5.44
N TYR A 146 -69.71 -2.17 5.54
CA TYR A 146 -68.45 -2.84 5.21
C TYR A 146 -68.27 -3.09 3.71
N ALA A 147 -69.25 -2.75 2.87
CA ALA A 147 -69.23 -2.97 1.43
C ALA A 147 -68.01 -2.33 0.73
N THR A 148 -67.35 -1.35 1.34
CA THR A 148 -66.17 -0.66 0.79
C THR A 148 -64.83 -1.20 1.29
N VAL A 149 -64.81 -2.19 2.19
CA VAL A 149 -63.61 -2.53 2.99
C VAL A 149 -62.82 -3.73 2.45
N GLY A 150 -63.35 -4.44 1.45
CA GLY A 150 -62.64 -5.57 0.85
C GLY A 150 -63.40 -6.25 -0.27
N LEU A 151 -62.81 -7.31 -0.80
CA LEU A 151 -63.36 -8.15 -1.87
C LEU A 151 -63.77 -7.31 -3.10
N GLY A 152 -64.82 -7.73 -3.79
CA GLY A 152 -65.28 -7.08 -5.01
C GLY A 152 -65.78 -5.64 -4.81
N GLY A 153 -66.24 -5.28 -3.62
CA GLY A 153 -66.64 -3.90 -3.31
C GLY A 153 -65.45 -2.95 -3.30
N GLU A 154 -64.35 -3.38 -2.71
CA GLU A 154 -63.09 -2.66 -2.76
C GLU A 154 -62.45 -2.64 -4.15
N MET A 155 -62.45 -3.78 -4.83
CA MET A 155 -61.94 -3.87 -6.19
C MET A 155 -62.69 -2.91 -7.14
N ASP A 156 -64.02 -2.80 -7.03
CA ASP A 156 -64.84 -1.90 -7.85
C ASP A 156 -64.45 -0.43 -7.67
N TRP A 157 -64.34 0.05 -6.42
CA TRP A 157 -63.93 1.44 -6.20
C TRP A 157 -62.45 1.67 -6.50
N ARG A 158 -61.56 0.68 -6.35
CA ARG A 158 -60.14 0.79 -6.74
C ARG A 158 -59.95 0.97 -8.24
N LEU A 159 -60.75 0.28 -9.06
CA LEU A 159 -60.73 0.47 -10.52
C LEU A 159 -61.14 1.89 -10.90
N CYS A 160 -62.16 2.45 -10.24
CA CYS A 160 -62.55 3.85 -10.43
C CYS A 160 -61.48 4.81 -9.90
N LYS A 161 -60.95 4.59 -8.69
CA LYS A 161 -59.86 5.37 -8.09
C LYS A 161 -58.64 5.43 -8.99
N ALA A 162 -58.18 4.30 -9.53
CA ALA A 162 -56.99 4.25 -10.38
C ALA A 162 -57.11 5.16 -11.62
N PHE A 163 -58.31 5.27 -12.21
CA PHE A 163 -58.57 6.25 -13.26
C PHE A 163 -58.38 7.69 -12.75
N PHE A 164 -59.00 8.02 -11.61
CA PHE A 164 -58.94 9.36 -11.02
C PHE A 164 -57.59 9.69 -10.35
N ASP A 165 -56.74 8.71 -10.09
CA ASP A 165 -55.32 8.89 -9.76
C ASP A 165 -54.46 9.26 -10.99
N GLY A 166 -55.08 9.35 -12.16
CA GLY A 166 -54.43 9.73 -13.41
C GLY A 166 -53.88 8.56 -14.22
N LYS A 167 -54.16 7.29 -13.85
CA LYS A 167 -53.83 6.16 -14.73
C LYS A 167 -54.85 6.08 -15.85
N ARG A 168 -54.47 6.65 -16.97
CA ARG A 168 -55.34 6.70 -18.16
C ARG A 168 -55.08 5.55 -19.13
N GLU A 169 -53.97 4.84 -19.04
CA GLU A 169 -53.77 3.60 -19.80
C GLU A 169 -54.53 2.46 -19.12
N LEU A 170 -55.39 1.76 -19.87
CA LEU A 170 -56.27 0.71 -19.31
C LEU A 170 -55.50 -0.35 -18.54
N GLY A 171 -54.35 -0.79 -19.06
CA GLY A 171 -53.48 -1.76 -18.39
C GLY A 171 -52.84 -1.22 -17.10
N ARG A 172 -52.44 0.06 -17.07
CA ARG A 172 -51.86 0.67 -15.85
C ARG A 172 -52.92 0.93 -14.78
N LEU A 173 -54.11 1.33 -15.19
CA LEU A 173 -55.26 1.48 -14.31
C LEU A 173 -55.59 0.15 -13.64
N TRP A 174 -55.76 -0.89 -14.44
CA TRP A 174 -56.00 -2.25 -13.96
C TRP A 174 -54.88 -2.73 -13.03
N ALA A 175 -53.62 -2.56 -13.44
CA ALA A 175 -52.47 -2.97 -12.65
C ALA A 175 -52.39 -2.25 -11.29
N GLN A 176 -52.67 -0.94 -11.24
CA GLN A 176 -52.70 -0.21 -9.96
C GLN A 176 -53.79 -0.76 -9.04
N ALA A 177 -55.02 -0.95 -9.55
CA ALA A 177 -56.13 -1.45 -8.72
C ALA A 177 -55.81 -2.83 -8.11
N ILE A 178 -55.26 -3.74 -8.91
CA ILE A 178 -54.82 -5.07 -8.44
C ILE A 178 -53.65 -4.96 -7.46
N THR A 179 -52.64 -4.15 -7.78
CA THR A 179 -51.43 -3.99 -6.94
C THR A 179 -51.82 -3.47 -5.56
N GLU A 180 -52.58 -2.38 -5.49
CA GLU A 180 -52.97 -1.82 -4.21
C GLU A 180 -53.90 -2.76 -3.42
N TYR A 181 -54.73 -3.57 -4.09
CA TYR A 181 -55.52 -4.58 -3.40
C TYR A 181 -54.62 -5.63 -2.73
N VAL A 182 -53.66 -6.19 -3.48
CA VAL A 182 -52.71 -7.21 -2.99
C VAL A 182 -51.81 -6.66 -1.89
N GLU A 183 -51.43 -5.38 -1.95
CA GLU A 183 -50.62 -4.73 -0.91
C GLU A 183 -51.38 -4.55 0.41
N ASN A 184 -52.72 -4.48 0.37
CA ASN A 184 -53.56 -4.24 1.54
C ASN A 184 -54.26 -5.50 2.08
N HIS A 185 -54.28 -6.59 1.31
CA HIS A 185 -54.96 -7.84 1.68
C HIS A 185 -54.07 -9.06 1.45
N ASP A 186 -53.87 -9.87 2.50
CA ASP A 186 -53.16 -11.14 2.37
C ASP A 186 -54.00 -12.13 1.54
N LEU A 187 -53.49 -12.51 0.37
CA LEU A 187 -54.13 -13.44 -0.56
C LEU A 187 -54.36 -14.83 0.05
N HIS A 188 -53.69 -15.16 1.15
CA HIS A 188 -53.82 -16.43 1.85
C HIS A 188 -54.78 -16.39 3.05
N THR A 189 -55.50 -15.28 3.26
CA THR A 189 -56.55 -15.17 4.27
C THR A 189 -57.63 -16.23 4.03
N ARG A 190 -57.91 -17.06 5.05
CA ARG A 190 -58.92 -18.13 4.99
C ARG A 190 -60.27 -17.64 5.54
N TYR A 191 -61.31 -17.74 4.72
CA TYR A 191 -62.69 -17.44 5.09
C TYR A 191 -63.47 -18.75 5.14
N ASP A 192 -63.60 -19.29 6.36
CA ASP A 192 -63.92 -20.70 6.64
C ASP A 192 -62.97 -21.68 5.92
N GLU A 193 -62.92 -22.95 6.33
CA GLU A 193 -61.85 -23.89 5.96
C GLU A 193 -61.71 -24.21 4.44
N GLN A 194 -62.42 -23.52 3.55
CA GLN A 194 -62.59 -23.88 2.14
C GLN A 194 -62.15 -22.82 1.11
N PHE A 195 -62.05 -21.52 1.43
CA PHE A 195 -61.80 -20.49 0.39
C PHE A 195 -60.81 -19.37 0.79
N TYR A 196 -59.97 -19.00 -0.18
CA TYR A 196 -59.13 -17.79 -0.19
C TYR A 196 -59.85 -16.69 -0.97
N LEU A 197 -60.70 -15.90 -0.30
CA LEU A 197 -61.58 -14.94 -1.00
C LEU A 197 -60.82 -13.76 -1.61
N ASP A 198 -59.73 -13.31 -1.00
CA ASP A 198 -58.87 -12.25 -1.55
C ASP A 198 -58.13 -12.71 -2.80
N TRP A 199 -57.54 -13.91 -2.77
CA TRP A 199 -56.95 -14.51 -3.96
C TRP A 199 -57.98 -14.66 -5.09
N LYS A 200 -59.20 -15.12 -4.77
CA LYS A 200 -60.29 -15.20 -5.74
C LYS A 200 -60.64 -13.83 -6.29
N THR A 201 -60.77 -12.81 -5.45
CA THR A 201 -61.07 -11.44 -5.90
C THR A 201 -60.04 -10.96 -6.93
N VAL A 202 -58.75 -11.11 -6.64
CA VAL A 202 -57.68 -10.76 -7.60
C VAL A 202 -57.76 -11.60 -8.87
N ALA A 203 -57.95 -12.91 -8.76
CA ALA A 203 -58.03 -13.81 -9.91
C ALA A 203 -59.23 -13.48 -10.81
N GLU A 204 -60.40 -13.22 -10.23
CA GLU A 204 -61.62 -12.99 -10.98
C GLU A 204 -61.66 -11.63 -11.68
N TYR A 205 -60.94 -10.64 -11.15
CA TYR A 205 -60.74 -9.33 -11.79
C TYR A 205 -59.42 -9.26 -12.57
N GLY A 206 -58.70 -10.38 -12.66
CA GLY A 206 -57.37 -10.46 -13.26
C GLY A 206 -57.36 -10.38 -14.80
N ALA A 207 -58.52 -10.35 -15.45
CA ALA A 207 -58.64 -10.36 -16.90
C ALA A 207 -59.54 -9.22 -17.40
N PRO A 208 -58.98 -8.03 -17.68
CA PRO A 208 -59.73 -6.93 -18.30
C PRO A 208 -60.07 -7.27 -19.76
N LEU A 209 -61.33 -7.09 -20.18
CA LEU A 209 -61.69 -7.18 -21.60
C LEU A 209 -61.51 -5.82 -22.26
N GLY A 210 -60.42 -5.66 -23.02
CA GLY A 210 -60.09 -4.44 -23.75
C GLY A 210 -58.63 -4.43 -24.22
N ASP A 211 -58.22 -3.37 -24.92
CA ASP A 211 -56.82 -3.14 -25.28
C ASP A 211 -56.07 -2.54 -24.07
N PRO A 212 -55.08 -3.25 -23.47
CA PRO A 212 -54.36 -2.75 -22.30
C PRO A 212 -53.55 -1.46 -22.59
N THR A 213 -53.27 -1.16 -23.86
CA THR A 213 -52.58 0.08 -24.30
C THR A 213 -53.54 1.23 -24.60
N LEU A 214 -54.84 1.01 -24.44
CA LEU A 214 -55.86 2.03 -24.63
C LEU A 214 -55.66 3.19 -23.64
N LEU A 215 -55.51 4.40 -24.17
CA LEU A 215 -55.56 5.62 -23.37
C LEU A 215 -57.01 6.09 -23.24
N ILE A 216 -57.60 5.91 -22.06
CA ILE A 216 -58.98 6.23 -21.72
C ILE A 216 -59.19 7.75 -21.83
N GLY A 217 -60.18 8.15 -22.63
CA GLY A 217 -60.42 9.55 -23.04
C GLY A 217 -59.64 9.97 -24.30
N GLY A 218 -58.94 9.02 -24.94
CA GLY A 218 -58.19 9.21 -26.18
C GLY A 218 -56.80 9.82 -25.98
N ARG A 219 -55.93 9.65 -26.99
CA ARG A 219 -54.61 10.30 -27.14
C ARG A 219 -54.70 11.81 -27.49
N GLY A 220 -55.88 12.40 -27.31
CA GLY A 220 -56.27 13.63 -27.98
C GLY A 220 -55.84 14.90 -27.25
N ALA A 221 -54.68 15.42 -27.61
CA ALA A 221 -54.47 16.84 -27.93
C ALA A 221 -53.16 17.02 -28.73
N PRO A 222 -53.11 17.92 -29.74
CA PRO A 222 -51.97 18.01 -30.66
C PRO A 222 -50.72 18.66 -30.05
N ALA A 223 -50.79 19.18 -28.82
CA ALA A 223 -49.68 19.93 -28.24
C ALA A 223 -48.73 19.06 -27.40
N SER A 224 -47.47 19.49 -27.26
CA SER A 224 -46.48 18.93 -26.35
C SER A 224 -45.68 20.04 -25.66
N ILE A 225 -45.19 19.79 -24.44
CA ILE A 225 -44.12 20.60 -23.82
C ILE A 225 -42.84 19.79 -23.79
N ALA A 226 -41.74 20.37 -24.27
CA ALA A 226 -40.37 19.91 -24.01
C ALA A 226 -39.69 20.90 -23.05
N VAL A 227 -39.15 20.39 -21.95
CA VAL A 227 -38.42 21.17 -20.94
C VAL A 227 -36.94 20.85 -21.07
N HIS A 228 -36.11 21.86 -21.30
CA HIS A 228 -34.66 21.78 -21.22
C HIS A 228 -34.24 22.35 -19.87
N ALA A 229 -33.82 21.49 -18.95
CA ALA A 229 -33.34 21.91 -17.64
C ALA A 229 -31.83 22.14 -17.70
N VAL A 230 -31.42 23.32 -17.28
CA VAL A 230 -30.01 23.72 -17.12
C VAL A 230 -29.78 24.19 -15.69
N ASP A 231 -28.56 24.06 -15.19
CA ASP A 231 -28.17 24.62 -13.89
C ASP A 231 -27.98 26.16 -13.97
N LYS A 232 -27.39 26.77 -12.93
CA LYS A 232 -27.09 28.20 -12.93
C LYS A 232 -25.88 28.58 -13.79
N SER A 233 -25.01 27.63 -14.11
CA SER A 233 -23.86 27.77 -15.01
C SER A 233 -24.27 27.69 -16.49
N GLY A 234 -25.46 27.16 -16.77
CA GLY A 234 -26.03 26.94 -18.10
C GLY A 234 -25.82 25.53 -18.64
N ASP A 235 -25.28 24.62 -17.83
CA ASP A 235 -25.00 23.24 -18.20
C ASP A 235 -26.27 22.37 -18.08
N PRO A 236 -26.51 21.43 -19.02
CA PRO A 236 -27.70 20.59 -19.02
C PRO A 236 -27.69 19.59 -17.87
N VAL A 237 -28.80 19.52 -17.13
CA VAL A 237 -28.86 18.70 -15.90
C VAL A 237 -29.62 17.40 -16.13
N GLU A 238 -28.95 16.27 -15.93
CA GLU A 238 -29.54 14.94 -16.02
C GLU A 238 -30.27 14.51 -14.73
N GLY A 239 -31.33 13.71 -14.91
CA GLY A 239 -32.00 12.98 -13.82
C GLY A 239 -32.94 13.81 -12.95
N LEU A 240 -33.19 15.08 -13.29
CA LEU A 240 -34.20 15.91 -12.61
C LEU A 240 -35.59 15.33 -12.82
N THR A 241 -36.38 15.29 -11.76
CA THR A 241 -37.80 14.95 -11.85
C THR A 241 -38.60 16.21 -12.17
N ILE A 242 -39.09 16.31 -13.41
CA ILE A 242 -39.95 17.38 -13.87
C ILE A 242 -41.39 16.94 -13.67
N LYS A 243 -42.21 17.76 -13.00
CA LYS A 243 -43.64 17.55 -12.81
C LYS A 243 -44.42 18.67 -13.49
N LEU A 244 -45.45 18.29 -14.25
CA LEU A 244 -46.28 19.23 -14.98
C LEU A 244 -47.69 19.28 -14.38
N TYR A 245 -48.16 20.48 -14.06
CA TYR A 245 -49.48 20.72 -13.48
C TYR A 245 -50.32 21.63 -14.37
N THR A 246 -51.61 21.37 -14.49
CA THR A 246 -52.56 22.29 -15.12
C THR A 246 -52.71 23.56 -14.28
N GLU A 247 -53.30 24.61 -14.87
CA GLU A 247 -53.64 25.86 -14.18
C GLU A 247 -54.46 25.66 -12.90
N GLN A 248 -55.33 24.64 -12.88
CA GLN A 248 -56.17 24.27 -11.73
C GLN A 248 -55.43 23.42 -10.68
N GLY A 249 -54.15 23.09 -10.91
CA GLY A 249 -53.31 22.34 -9.97
C GLY A 249 -53.35 20.81 -10.14
N TYR A 250 -53.93 20.27 -11.21
CA TYR A 250 -53.94 18.83 -11.46
C TYR A 250 -52.62 18.37 -12.09
N THR A 251 -52.02 17.28 -11.60
CA THR A 251 -50.80 16.71 -12.18
C THR A 251 -51.12 15.99 -13.50
N LEU A 252 -50.36 16.28 -14.55
CA LEU A 252 -50.41 15.53 -15.81
C LEU A 252 -49.44 14.34 -15.85
N GLY A 253 -48.43 14.35 -14.97
CA GLY A 253 -47.40 13.33 -14.92
C GLY A 253 -46.06 13.88 -14.45
N ALA A 254 -45.08 12.97 -14.37
CA ALA A 254 -43.70 13.28 -14.03
C ALA A 254 -42.77 12.59 -15.02
N GLU A 255 -41.76 13.33 -15.49
CA GLU A 255 -40.74 12.84 -16.42
C GLU A 255 -39.35 13.13 -15.85
N LYS A 256 -38.35 12.35 -16.25
CA LYS A 256 -36.95 12.61 -15.88
C LYS A 256 -36.21 13.27 -17.02
N THR A 257 -35.32 14.22 -16.71
CA THR A 257 -34.41 14.76 -17.72
C THR A 257 -33.38 13.71 -18.13
N ASN A 258 -33.10 13.62 -19.43
CA ASN A 258 -32.05 12.78 -19.98
C ASN A 258 -30.67 13.43 -19.84
N SER A 259 -29.61 12.78 -20.34
CA SER A 259 -28.22 13.28 -20.34
C SER A 259 -27.99 14.60 -21.08
N THR A 260 -28.98 15.08 -21.83
CA THR A 260 -28.96 16.37 -22.52
C THR A 260 -29.90 17.39 -21.85
N GLY A 261 -30.38 17.12 -20.63
CA GLY A 261 -31.23 18.03 -19.86
C GLY A 261 -32.72 18.03 -20.28
N TRP A 262 -33.15 17.15 -21.20
CA TRP A 262 -34.49 17.22 -21.76
C TRP A 262 -35.49 16.27 -21.09
N ALA A 263 -36.68 16.79 -20.79
CA ALA A 263 -37.89 16.04 -20.41
C ALA A 263 -39.08 16.45 -21.30
N VAL A 264 -39.88 15.49 -21.78
CA VAL A 264 -40.93 15.75 -22.77
C VAL A 264 -42.28 15.21 -22.30
N PHE A 265 -43.29 16.10 -22.31
CA PHE A 265 -44.69 15.78 -22.03
C PHE A 265 -45.49 15.81 -23.35
N PRO A 266 -45.75 14.65 -23.97
CA PRO A 266 -46.54 14.59 -25.20
C PRO A 266 -48.05 14.68 -24.93
N SER A 267 -48.82 15.07 -25.93
CA SER A 267 -50.29 14.96 -25.96
C SER A 267 -51.03 15.77 -24.88
N ILE A 268 -50.63 17.02 -24.68
CA ILE A 268 -51.27 17.98 -23.77
C ILE A 268 -52.23 18.91 -24.51
N VAL A 269 -53.21 19.46 -23.80
CA VAL A 269 -54.14 20.47 -24.34
C VAL A 269 -53.43 21.85 -24.36
N LYS A 270 -53.88 22.76 -25.22
CA LYS A 270 -53.43 24.16 -25.14
C LYS A 270 -53.97 24.79 -23.86
N GLY A 271 -53.15 25.54 -23.13
CA GLY A 271 -53.51 26.11 -21.84
C GLY A 271 -52.32 26.55 -21.00
N ASN A 272 -52.59 26.98 -19.77
CA ASN A 272 -51.57 27.36 -18.80
C ASN A 272 -51.15 26.16 -17.94
N TYR A 273 -49.86 26.05 -17.71
CA TYR A 273 -49.24 24.98 -16.95
C TYR A 273 -48.21 25.53 -15.96
N THR A 274 -47.99 24.79 -14.87
CA THR A 274 -46.87 25.02 -13.96
C THR A 274 -45.93 23.82 -14.01
N ILE A 275 -44.66 24.08 -14.26
CA ILE A 275 -43.56 23.13 -14.25
C ILE A 275 -42.85 23.25 -12.90
N TYR A 276 -42.64 22.12 -12.23
CA TYR A 276 -41.77 22.02 -11.06
C TYR A 276 -40.62 21.07 -11.38
N ALA A 277 -39.40 21.43 -11.02
CA ALA A 277 -38.24 20.55 -11.10
C ALA A 277 -37.77 20.16 -9.70
N TYR A 278 -37.46 18.88 -9.52
CA TYR A 278 -36.94 18.34 -8.27
C TYR A 278 -35.65 17.55 -8.51
N LYS A 279 -34.62 17.83 -7.70
CA LYS A 279 -33.41 17.00 -7.54
C LYS A 279 -33.48 16.35 -6.17
N ASP A 280 -33.50 15.02 -6.11
CA ASP A 280 -33.51 14.25 -4.85
C ASP A 280 -34.58 14.71 -3.83
N GLY A 281 -35.74 15.12 -4.32
CA GLY A 281 -36.87 15.60 -3.50
C GLY A 281 -36.84 17.10 -3.16
N ILE A 282 -35.75 17.81 -3.42
CA ILE A 282 -35.63 19.26 -3.23
C ILE A 282 -36.13 19.97 -4.49
N GLN A 283 -37.03 20.93 -4.32
CA GLN A 283 -37.51 21.74 -5.45
C GLN A 283 -36.42 22.71 -5.89
N VAL A 284 -35.94 22.56 -7.12
CA VAL A 284 -34.86 23.39 -7.70
C VAL A 284 -35.37 24.42 -8.70
N ALA A 285 -36.60 24.26 -9.22
CA ALA A 285 -37.21 25.28 -10.07
C ALA A 285 -38.74 25.24 -10.03
N ARG A 286 -39.35 26.38 -10.31
CA ARG A 286 -40.78 26.53 -10.58
C ARG A 286 -40.98 27.52 -11.72
N HIS A 287 -41.72 27.13 -12.75
CA HIS A 287 -41.98 27.97 -13.92
C HIS A 287 -43.43 27.85 -14.38
N VAL A 288 -44.08 28.98 -14.70
CA VAL A 288 -45.43 28.99 -15.28
C VAL A 288 -45.30 29.22 -16.78
N VAL A 289 -45.90 28.36 -17.59
CA VAL A 289 -45.85 28.42 -19.05
C VAL A 289 -47.24 28.38 -19.66
N SER A 290 -47.48 29.20 -20.67
CA SER A 290 -48.67 29.12 -21.53
C SER A 290 -48.34 28.39 -22.83
N VAL A 291 -49.16 27.41 -23.19
CA VAL A 291 -49.03 26.60 -24.42
C VAL A 291 -50.14 27.00 -25.39
N ALA A 292 -49.76 27.74 -26.44
CA ALA A 292 -50.66 28.12 -27.53
C ALA A 292 -50.34 27.38 -28.86
N GLU A 293 -49.11 26.91 -29.01
CA GLU A 293 -48.61 26.13 -30.16
C GLU A 293 -48.74 24.60 -29.98
N GLU A 294 -48.49 23.84 -31.06
CA GLU A 294 -48.44 22.36 -31.03
C GLU A 294 -47.15 21.82 -30.39
N ARG A 295 -46.07 22.61 -30.34
CA ARG A 295 -44.82 22.21 -29.66
C ARG A 295 -44.27 23.38 -28.89
N LYS A 296 -44.39 23.35 -27.57
CA LYS A 296 -43.78 24.33 -26.68
C LYS A 296 -42.42 23.82 -26.21
N THR A 297 -41.41 24.68 -26.28
CA THR A 297 -40.12 24.45 -25.63
C THR A 297 -39.98 25.43 -24.47
N VAL A 298 -39.49 24.94 -23.33
CA VAL A 298 -39.22 25.74 -22.12
C VAL A 298 -37.80 25.48 -21.69
N GLU A 299 -37.00 26.53 -21.60
CA GLU A 299 -35.71 26.49 -20.94
C GLU A 299 -35.92 26.80 -19.46
N LEU A 300 -35.54 25.86 -18.60
CA LEU A 300 -35.79 25.89 -17.17
C LEU A 300 -34.44 25.97 -16.44
N VAL A 301 -34.12 27.17 -15.95
CA VAL A 301 -32.94 27.37 -15.10
C VAL A 301 -33.24 26.85 -13.70
N CYS A 302 -32.49 25.84 -13.27
CA CYS A 302 -32.60 25.19 -11.98
C CYS A 302 -31.63 25.81 -10.98
N GLY A 303 -32.05 25.95 -9.72
CA GLY A 303 -31.23 26.38 -8.58
C GLY A 303 -30.26 25.28 -8.14
N LEU A 304 -29.41 24.83 -9.06
CA LEU A 304 -28.31 23.91 -8.83
C LEU A 304 -27.00 24.70 -8.98
N TYR A 305 -26.04 24.43 -8.11
CA TYR A 305 -24.85 25.26 -7.96
C TYR A 305 -23.57 24.46 -7.88
N ASP A 306 -22.56 24.94 -8.60
CA ASP A 306 -21.20 24.44 -8.49
C ASP A 306 -20.49 25.15 -7.34
N TYR A 307 -20.02 24.38 -6.37
CA TYR A 307 -19.42 24.90 -5.16
C TYR A 307 -17.94 24.55 -5.08
N THR A 308 -17.09 25.58 -4.96
CA THR A 308 -15.64 25.39 -4.84
C THR A 308 -15.21 25.35 -3.38
N PHE A 309 -14.55 24.28 -2.98
CA PHE A 309 -13.90 24.14 -1.68
C PHE A 309 -12.40 24.38 -1.81
N GLU A 310 -11.84 25.25 -0.97
CA GLU A 310 -10.41 25.52 -0.84
C GLU A 310 -9.93 24.93 0.49
N VAL A 311 -9.26 23.78 0.47
CA VAL A 311 -8.71 23.17 1.68
C VAL A 311 -7.32 23.74 1.94
N VAL A 312 -7.13 24.29 3.12
CA VAL A 312 -5.85 24.85 3.58
C VAL A 312 -5.40 24.20 4.88
N ASP A 313 -4.10 24.11 5.11
CA ASP A 313 -3.51 23.63 6.37
C ASP A 313 -3.52 24.72 7.46
N GLY A 314 -2.89 24.44 8.60
CA GLY A 314 -2.79 25.37 9.73
C GLY A 314 -2.09 26.69 9.42
N ASP A 315 -1.21 26.70 8.41
CA ASP A 315 -0.47 27.88 7.94
C ASP A 315 -1.21 28.64 6.83
N GLY A 316 -2.31 28.07 6.32
CA GLY A 316 -3.08 28.63 5.22
C GLY A 316 -2.58 28.22 3.84
N GLU A 317 -1.64 27.27 3.75
CA GLU A 317 -1.13 26.72 2.49
C GLU A 317 -2.10 25.66 1.93
N PRO A 318 -2.18 25.51 0.60
CA PRO A 318 -3.15 24.62 -0.03
C PRO A 318 -2.86 23.14 0.19
N VAL A 319 -3.86 22.38 0.67
CA VAL A 319 -3.74 20.93 0.88
C VAL A 319 -4.16 20.18 -0.38
N VAL A 320 -3.20 19.49 -0.99
CA VAL A 320 -3.38 18.70 -2.22
C VAL A 320 -3.87 17.29 -1.91
N ASN A 321 -4.71 16.70 -2.77
CA ASN A 321 -5.22 15.32 -2.64
C ASN A 321 -6.05 15.03 -1.38
N ALA A 322 -6.64 16.06 -0.77
CA ALA A 322 -7.63 15.88 0.28
C ALA A 322 -8.98 15.48 -0.34
N ASN A 323 -9.61 14.43 0.19
CA ASN A 323 -10.91 13.96 -0.26
C ASN A 323 -12.01 14.66 0.53
N ILE A 324 -12.82 15.47 -0.16
CA ILE A 324 -13.97 16.16 0.36
C ILE A 324 -15.19 15.29 0.12
N THR A 325 -15.98 15.03 1.15
CA THR A 325 -17.27 14.37 1.02
C THR A 325 -18.36 15.26 1.58
N VAL A 326 -19.37 15.50 0.75
CA VAL A 326 -20.55 16.29 1.07
C VAL A 326 -21.70 15.34 1.37
N TYR A 327 -22.38 15.52 2.50
CA TYR A 327 -23.47 14.68 2.95
C TYR A 327 -24.78 15.46 2.99
N LEU A 328 -25.84 14.84 2.46
CA LEU A 328 -27.22 15.33 2.53
C LEU A 328 -28.04 14.33 3.36
N ASN A 329 -28.67 14.79 4.44
CA ASN A 329 -29.45 13.94 5.35
C ASN A 329 -28.70 12.70 5.87
N GLY A 330 -27.38 12.83 6.09
CA GLY A 330 -26.51 11.75 6.58
C GLY A 330 -26.11 10.70 5.54
N GLN A 331 -26.49 10.87 4.27
CA GLN A 331 -26.03 10.05 3.15
C GLN A 331 -24.98 10.80 2.35
N GLY A 332 -23.92 10.11 1.91
CA GLY A 332 -22.90 10.69 1.04
C GLY A 332 -23.53 11.12 -0.28
N TYR A 333 -23.53 12.42 -0.54
CA TYR A 333 -24.17 13.04 -1.71
C TYR A 333 -23.20 13.15 -2.89
N ALA A 334 -22.03 13.73 -2.62
CA ALA A 334 -20.99 13.94 -3.62
C ALA A 334 -19.60 13.94 -2.96
N SER A 335 -18.57 13.71 -3.76
CA SER A 335 -17.19 13.78 -3.31
C SER A 335 -16.28 14.38 -4.38
N ALA A 336 -15.26 15.12 -3.96
CA ALA A 336 -14.26 15.70 -4.85
C ALA A 336 -12.89 15.67 -4.17
N VAL A 337 -11.81 15.65 -4.96
CA VAL A 337 -10.43 15.63 -4.46
C VAL A 337 -9.76 16.95 -4.81
N THR A 338 -9.00 17.52 -3.88
CA THR A 338 -8.34 18.80 -4.09
C THR A 338 -7.17 18.71 -5.09
N ASP A 339 -7.07 19.73 -5.94
CA ASP A 339 -6.00 19.91 -6.92
C ASP A 339 -4.70 20.49 -6.30
N LEU A 340 -3.72 20.83 -7.14
CA LEU A 340 -2.45 21.44 -6.72
C LEU A 340 -2.58 22.81 -6.03
N LYS A 341 -3.75 23.44 -6.09
CA LYS A 341 -4.08 24.70 -5.43
C LYS A 341 -5.01 24.49 -4.22
N GLY A 342 -5.20 23.25 -3.79
CA GLY A 342 -6.09 22.91 -2.68
C GLY A 342 -7.57 23.02 -3.03
N LYS A 343 -7.92 23.08 -4.33
CA LYS A 343 -9.30 23.33 -4.80
C LYS A 343 -10.00 22.06 -5.22
N ALA A 344 -11.23 21.88 -4.78
CA ALA A 344 -12.13 20.85 -5.33
C ALA A 344 -13.49 21.47 -5.64
N VAL A 345 -14.10 21.10 -6.76
CA VAL A 345 -15.43 21.57 -7.16
C VAL A 345 -16.43 20.42 -7.00
N VAL A 346 -17.57 20.71 -6.39
CA VAL A 346 -18.73 19.81 -6.36
C VAL A 346 -19.84 20.49 -7.16
N GLU A 347 -20.22 19.85 -8.25
CA GLU A 347 -21.19 20.37 -9.22
C GLU A 347 -22.63 20.01 -8.81
N ASP A 348 -23.59 20.75 -9.36
CA ASP A 348 -25.03 20.42 -9.27
C ASP A 348 -25.62 20.28 -7.85
N LEU A 349 -25.14 21.06 -6.87
CA LEU A 349 -25.70 21.02 -5.51
C LEU A 349 -27.07 21.72 -5.43
N PRO A 350 -28.17 21.05 -5.02
CA PRO A 350 -29.43 21.71 -4.74
C PRO A 350 -29.38 22.60 -3.49
N PRO A 351 -30.32 23.55 -3.33
CA PRO A 351 -30.34 24.46 -2.19
C PRO A 351 -30.70 23.68 -0.92
N ALA A 352 -29.71 23.47 -0.05
CA ALA A 352 -29.84 22.73 1.20
C ALA A 352 -28.66 23.03 2.12
N THR A 353 -28.74 22.57 3.37
CA THR A 353 -27.59 22.50 4.28
C THR A 353 -26.95 21.13 4.19
N TYR A 354 -25.64 21.10 3.94
CA TYR A 354 -24.85 19.89 3.82
C TYR A 354 -23.84 19.80 4.97
N GLN A 355 -23.54 18.57 5.40
CA GLN A 355 -22.34 18.30 6.21
C GLN A 355 -21.16 18.09 5.27
N VAL A 356 -20.00 18.63 5.61
CA VAL A 356 -18.77 18.50 4.82
C VAL A 356 -17.71 17.88 5.70
N SER A 357 -17.16 16.75 5.25
CA SER A 357 -15.98 16.11 5.84
C SER A 357 -14.83 16.18 4.85
N VAL A 358 -13.63 16.46 5.36
CA VAL A 358 -12.40 16.37 4.58
C VAL A 358 -11.53 15.28 5.19
N LYS A 359 -11.11 14.34 4.35
CA LYS A 359 -10.14 13.30 4.71
C LYS A 359 -8.83 13.51 3.98
N TYR A 360 -7.74 13.49 4.72
CA TYR A 360 -6.39 13.55 4.19
C TYR A 360 -5.60 12.36 4.76
N HIS A 361 -4.98 11.57 3.87
CA HIS A 361 -4.37 10.27 4.23
C HIS A 361 -5.30 9.36 5.06
N LYS A 362 -6.59 9.35 4.71
CA LYS A 362 -7.70 8.62 5.38
C LYS A 362 -8.05 9.11 6.79
N VAL A 363 -7.41 10.16 7.28
CA VAL A 363 -7.71 10.78 8.57
C VAL A 363 -8.72 11.91 8.36
N ASP A 364 -9.75 11.99 9.20
CA ASP A 364 -10.68 13.12 9.22
C ASP A 364 -9.96 14.37 9.74
N VAL A 365 -9.69 15.33 8.85
CA VAL A 365 -8.95 16.57 9.17
C VAL A 365 -9.86 17.79 9.24
N TYR A 366 -11.10 17.70 8.75
CA TYR A 366 -12.11 18.75 8.90
C TYR A 366 -13.51 18.15 8.94
N ASN A 367 -14.38 18.76 9.74
CA ASN A 367 -15.82 18.50 9.74
C ASN A 367 -16.56 19.81 9.99
N GLY A 368 -17.54 20.12 9.14
CA GLY A 368 -18.35 21.32 9.25
C GLY A 368 -19.65 21.20 8.46
N THR A 369 -20.32 22.34 8.29
CA THR A 369 -21.57 22.42 7.52
C THR A 369 -21.53 23.60 6.58
N ILE A 370 -22.15 23.45 5.41
CA ILE A 370 -22.37 24.55 4.46
C ILE A 370 -23.85 24.67 4.17
N THR A 371 -24.32 25.89 3.92
CA THR A 371 -25.66 26.12 3.37
C THR A 371 -25.49 26.62 1.94
N VAL A 372 -26.22 26.00 1.01
CA VAL A 372 -26.28 26.39 -0.39
C VAL A 372 -27.62 27.08 -0.60
N SER A 373 -27.61 28.38 -0.92
CA SER A 373 -28.83 29.18 -1.09
C SER A 373 -28.73 30.21 -2.22
N GLU A 374 -29.86 30.65 -2.76
CA GLU A 374 -29.92 31.67 -3.82
C GLU A 374 -29.31 33.03 -3.41
N GLN A 375 -29.28 33.36 -2.11
CA GLN A 375 -28.78 34.64 -1.60
C GLN A 375 -27.26 34.68 -1.43
N GLU A 376 -26.62 33.52 -1.22
CA GLU A 376 -25.16 33.42 -1.00
C GLU A 376 -24.34 33.38 -2.30
N ILE A 377 -25.01 33.20 -3.45
CA ILE A 377 -24.38 32.85 -4.75
C ILE A 377 -24.46 34.02 -5.76
N ALA A 378 -24.82 35.22 -5.30
CA ALA A 378 -24.78 36.43 -6.13
C ALA A 378 -23.33 36.89 -6.48
N ALA A 379 -22.31 36.21 -5.97
CA ALA A 379 -20.91 36.37 -6.34
C ALA A 379 -20.51 35.28 -7.34
N GLU A 380 -19.82 35.66 -8.40
CA GLU A 380 -19.20 34.75 -9.39
C GLU A 380 -18.47 33.60 -8.66
N SER A 381 -18.98 32.37 -8.81
CA SER A 381 -18.47 31.11 -8.22
C SER A 381 -18.40 31.06 -6.68
N PRO A 382 -19.39 30.46 -5.99
CA PRO A 382 -19.38 30.37 -4.53
C PRO A 382 -18.20 29.50 -4.07
N LYS A 383 -17.45 30.02 -3.09
CA LYS A 383 -16.25 29.38 -2.56
C LYS A 383 -16.27 29.34 -1.04
N LEU A 384 -15.72 28.28 -0.47
CA LEU A 384 -15.48 28.16 0.97
C LEU A 384 -14.08 27.63 1.24
N THR A 385 -13.36 28.34 2.10
CA THR A 385 -12.08 27.89 2.63
C THR A 385 -12.30 26.99 3.84
N LEU A 386 -11.78 25.77 3.79
CA LEU A 386 -11.88 24.76 4.83
C LEU A 386 -10.52 24.64 5.55
N PRO A 387 -10.39 25.13 6.79
CA PRO A 387 -9.15 24.99 7.56
C PRO A 387 -9.01 23.55 8.06
N ALA A 388 -8.24 22.73 7.35
CA ALA A 388 -7.93 21.38 7.75
C ALA A 388 -6.97 21.39 8.95
N LYS A 389 -7.21 20.50 9.91
CA LYS A 389 -6.31 20.24 11.03
C LYS A 389 -5.11 19.43 10.56
N ILE A 390 -4.25 20.09 9.79
CA ILE A 390 -3.01 19.59 9.23
C ILE A 390 -1.94 20.60 9.62
N TYR A 391 -0.82 20.12 10.16
CA TYR A 391 0.22 20.96 10.74
C TYR A 391 1.60 20.41 10.40
N ASP A 392 2.62 21.26 10.53
CA ASP A 392 4.01 20.88 10.37
C ASP A 392 4.65 20.56 11.73
N LEU A 393 5.59 19.62 11.72
CA LEU A 393 6.38 19.25 12.89
C LEU A 393 7.86 19.38 12.58
N LYS A 394 8.54 20.24 13.34
CA LYS A 394 9.99 20.42 13.31
C LYS A 394 10.62 19.70 14.50
N LEU A 395 11.46 18.72 14.20
CA LEU A 395 12.22 17.96 15.20
C LEU A 395 13.69 18.32 15.12
N ARG A 396 14.30 18.61 16.27
CA ARG A 396 15.75 18.81 16.38
C ARG A 396 16.37 17.80 17.32
N CYS A 397 17.30 16.99 16.84
CA CYS A 397 18.13 16.15 17.69
C CYS A 397 19.42 16.89 18.07
N VAL A 398 19.70 16.97 19.36
CA VAL A 398 20.92 17.59 19.90
C VAL A 398 21.66 16.64 20.82
N ASP A 399 22.98 16.80 20.96
CA ASP A 399 23.75 16.11 22.00
C ASP A 399 23.58 16.80 23.37
N ALA A 400 24.17 16.24 24.42
CA ALA A 400 24.18 16.82 25.77
C ALA A 400 24.82 18.23 25.86
N GLY A 401 25.54 18.66 24.83
CA GLY A 401 26.10 20.01 24.70
C GLY A 401 25.18 20.99 23.97
N GLY A 402 24.02 20.53 23.48
CA GLY A 402 23.09 21.31 22.66
C GLY A 402 23.52 21.47 21.20
N TYR A 403 24.56 20.76 20.74
CA TYR A 403 24.97 20.77 19.34
C TYR A 403 24.11 19.82 18.53
N GLY A 404 23.77 20.20 17.30
CA GLY A 404 22.93 19.39 16.43
C GLY A 404 23.57 18.06 16.04
N VAL A 405 22.80 16.98 16.14
CA VAL A 405 23.22 15.64 15.72
C VAL A 405 22.61 15.34 14.35
N GLY A 406 23.44 15.34 13.32
CA GLY A 406 23.03 15.00 11.96
C GLY A 406 23.06 13.50 11.66
N GLY A 407 22.26 13.06 10.69
CA GLY A 407 22.18 11.65 10.30
C GLY A 407 21.28 10.79 11.21
N VAL A 408 20.54 11.42 12.13
CA VAL A 408 19.56 10.73 12.97
C VAL A 408 18.34 10.41 12.10
N PHE A 409 18.00 9.13 12.02
CA PHE A 409 16.85 8.65 11.29
C PHE A 409 15.62 8.67 12.20
N LEU A 410 14.62 9.46 11.83
CA LEU A 410 13.38 9.66 12.58
C LEU A 410 12.24 8.97 11.84
N TYR A 411 11.48 8.13 12.56
CA TYR A 411 10.26 7.55 12.04
C TYR A 411 9.07 7.92 12.93
N LEU A 412 8.07 8.57 12.34
CA LEU A 412 6.81 8.91 13.02
C LEU A 412 5.73 7.91 12.62
N THR A 413 5.09 7.32 13.61
CA THR A 413 3.90 6.48 13.47
C THR A 413 2.70 7.19 14.09
N GLY A 414 1.55 7.14 13.44
CA GLY A 414 0.36 7.90 13.86
C GLY A 414 -0.91 7.33 13.25
N PRO A 415 -1.93 8.17 12.97
CA PRO A 415 -3.23 7.69 12.46
C PRO A 415 -3.21 7.29 10.98
N THR A 416 -2.09 7.51 10.27
CA THR A 416 -1.93 7.19 8.85
C THR A 416 -1.51 5.74 8.64
N ASP A 417 -1.85 5.15 7.50
CA ASP A 417 -1.50 3.76 7.16
C ASP A 417 -0.01 3.50 6.92
N TYR A 418 0.80 4.55 6.89
CA TYR A 418 2.23 4.49 6.62
C TYR A 418 2.98 5.42 7.59
N PRO A 419 4.24 5.09 7.94
CA PRO A 419 5.07 5.95 8.77
C PRO A 419 5.67 7.10 7.96
N TRP A 420 5.93 8.21 8.63
CA TRP A 420 6.68 9.32 8.05
C TRP A 420 8.15 9.20 8.43
N MET A 421 9.05 9.36 7.46
CA MET A 421 10.48 9.14 7.67
C MET A 421 11.26 10.39 7.29
N ARG A 422 12.19 10.82 8.15
CA ARG A 422 13.12 11.93 7.90
C ARG A 422 14.50 11.61 8.48
N VAL A 423 15.49 12.34 7.99
CA VAL A 423 16.85 12.29 8.53
C VAL A 423 17.25 13.69 8.93
N THR A 424 17.84 13.85 10.11
CA THR A 424 18.30 15.16 10.57
C THR A 424 19.47 15.65 9.72
N ASP A 425 19.47 16.94 9.41
CA ASP A 425 20.59 17.62 8.77
C ASP A 425 21.79 17.81 9.72
N GLY A 426 22.89 18.38 9.24
CA GLY A 426 24.10 18.61 10.06
C GLY A 426 23.91 19.56 11.26
N SER A 427 22.77 20.26 11.36
CA SER A 427 22.39 21.10 12.50
C SER A 427 21.35 20.45 13.42
N GLY A 428 21.01 19.19 13.13
CA GLY A 428 20.10 18.35 13.91
C GLY A 428 18.64 18.44 13.49
N TRP A 429 18.28 19.23 12.47
CA TRP A 429 16.89 19.50 12.12
C TRP A 429 16.30 18.51 11.10
N ALA A 430 15.04 18.14 11.31
CA ALA A 430 14.19 17.41 10.38
C ALA A 430 12.78 18.03 10.39
N GLU A 431 12.17 18.14 9.21
CA GLU A 431 10.85 18.74 9.04
C GLU A 431 9.87 17.74 8.43
N PHE A 432 8.75 17.55 9.11
CA PHE A 432 7.60 16.77 8.67
C PHE A 432 6.49 17.74 8.30
N VAL A 433 6.24 17.86 7.00
CA VAL A 433 5.24 18.78 6.48
C VAL A 433 3.89 18.09 6.30
N ASN A 434 2.81 18.83 6.50
CA ASN A 434 1.44 18.39 6.26
C ASN A 434 1.08 17.10 7.00
N LEU A 435 1.32 17.04 8.31
CA LEU A 435 0.87 15.93 9.16
C LEU A 435 -0.58 16.15 9.61
N PRO A 436 -1.48 15.15 9.46
CA PRO A 436 -2.79 15.20 10.09
C PRO A 436 -2.70 15.42 11.61
N SER A 437 -3.60 16.23 12.17
CA SER A 437 -3.65 16.44 13.61
C SER A 437 -3.95 15.15 14.36
N ALA A 438 -3.01 14.71 15.19
CA ALA A 438 -3.09 13.49 15.98
C ALA A 438 -1.94 13.38 16.98
N ASN A 439 -1.95 12.30 17.76
CA ASN A 439 -0.79 11.87 18.51
C ASN A 439 0.09 10.98 17.61
N TYR A 440 1.39 11.25 17.63
CA TYR A 440 2.42 10.49 16.94
C TYR A 440 3.36 9.85 17.95
N THR A 441 3.88 8.70 17.59
CA THR A 441 5.01 8.07 18.26
C THR A 441 6.22 8.22 17.35
N CYS A 442 7.24 8.92 17.85
CA CYS A 442 8.50 9.13 17.17
C CYS A 442 9.52 8.13 17.70
N SER A 443 10.22 7.45 16.82
CA SER A 443 11.39 6.74 17.27
C SER A 443 12.62 7.05 16.43
N ILE A 444 13.74 6.96 17.14
CA ILE A 444 14.98 7.63 16.83
C ILE A 444 16.01 6.54 16.61
N VAL A 445 16.60 6.51 15.43
CA VAL A 445 17.65 5.56 15.07
C VAL A 445 18.90 6.33 14.68
N TYR A 446 20.02 6.03 15.33
CA TYR A 446 21.30 6.66 15.04
C TYR A 446 22.40 5.58 15.00
N GLU A 447 23.21 5.60 13.94
CA GLU A 447 24.24 4.59 13.66
C GLU A 447 23.70 3.13 13.74
N GLY A 448 22.45 2.94 13.32
CA GLY A 448 21.76 1.64 13.31
C GLY A 448 21.24 1.16 14.67
N VAL A 449 21.37 1.96 15.73
CA VAL A 449 20.83 1.68 17.06
C VAL A 449 19.55 2.49 17.26
N GLU A 450 18.48 1.81 17.64
CA GLU A 450 17.18 2.41 17.93
C GLU A 450 17.05 2.73 19.42
N LEU A 451 16.54 3.90 19.74
CA LEU A 451 16.17 4.32 21.09
C LEU A 451 14.65 4.37 21.31
N GLU A 452 14.31 4.50 22.60
CA GLU A 452 12.97 4.74 23.14
C GLU A 452 12.10 5.65 22.26
N THR A 453 10.82 5.34 22.24
CA THR A 453 9.84 6.07 21.43
C THR A 453 9.31 7.28 22.20
N ASP A 454 9.43 8.50 21.65
CA ASP A 454 8.80 9.68 22.24
C ASP A 454 7.35 9.84 21.74
N PHE A 455 6.48 10.36 22.60
CA PHE A 455 5.10 10.69 22.27
C PHE A 455 4.97 12.17 21.95
N ILE A 456 4.54 12.45 20.72
CA ILE A 456 4.35 13.82 20.21
C ILE A 456 2.86 14.07 20.02
N GLN A 457 2.34 15.13 20.64
CA GLN A 457 0.95 15.56 20.47
C GLN A 457 0.89 16.71 19.46
N LEU A 458 0.38 16.45 18.26
CA LEU A 458 0.21 17.45 17.20
C LEU A 458 -1.28 17.78 17.05
N LEU A 459 -1.80 18.56 18.00
CA LEU A 459 -3.26 18.79 18.14
C LEU A 459 -3.72 20.15 17.62
N GLU A 460 -2.90 21.19 17.78
CA GLU A 460 -3.27 22.56 17.43
C GLU A 460 -2.02 23.34 16.99
N GLY A 461 -1.97 23.69 15.71
CA GLY A 461 -0.85 24.41 15.11
C GLY A 461 0.39 23.55 14.90
N ASP A 462 1.39 24.19 14.29
CA ASP A 462 2.70 23.64 14.08
C ASP A 462 3.45 23.44 15.39
N GLU A 463 4.24 22.38 15.47
CA GLU A 463 5.00 22.03 16.65
C GLU A 463 6.50 22.00 16.39
N LEU A 464 7.25 22.40 17.42
CA LEU A 464 8.70 22.32 17.44
C LEU A 464 9.14 21.55 18.67
N LYS A 465 9.85 20.45 18.44
CA LYS A 465 10.31 19.56 19.49
C LYS A 465 11.82 19.37 19.39
N ILE A 466 12.50 19.47 20.53
CA ILE A 466 13.94 19.24 20.65
C ILE A 466 14.13 17.95 21.45
N GLU A 467 14.84 17.01 20.87
CA GLU A 467 15.24 15.75 21.49
C GLU A 467 16.72 15.82 21.87
N GLU A 468 17.00 15.72 23.17
CA GLU A 468 18.37 15.59 23.66
C GLU A 468 18.76 14.11 23.65
N LEU A 469 19.81 13.80 22.90
CA LEU A 469 20.34 12.46 22.74
C LEU A 469 21.52 12.24 23.68
N GLU A 470 21.39 11.26 24.59
CA GLU A 470 22.47 10.82 25.47
C GLU A 470 23.55 10.04 24.67
N LEU A 471 24.39 10.78 23.96
CA LEU A 471 25.46 10.26 23.13
C LEU A 471 26.81 10.38 23.85
N TYR A 472 27.48 9.25 24.04
CA TYR A 472 28.76 9.17 24.73
C TYR A 472 29.87 8.66 23.81
N PRO A 473 30.96 9.42 23.60
CA PRO A 473 32.06 8.95 22.75
C PRO A 473 32.81 7.78 23.40
N ILE A 474 33.32 6.90 22.54
CA ILE A 474 34.27 5.86 22.93
C ILE A 474 35.60 6.16 22.25
N VAL A 475 36.68 6.18 23.03
CA VAL A 475 38.04 6.28 22.49
C VAL A 475 38.79 4.98 22.77
N PHE A 476 39.42 4.43 21.74
CA PHE A 476 40.26 3.24 21.86
C PHE A 476 41.71 3.63 21.67
N GLN A 477 42.59 3.17 22.56
CA GLN A 477 44.03 3.19 22.35
C GLN A 477 44.51 1.75 22.17
N VAL A 478 45.10 1.44 21.02
CA VAL A 478 45.73 0.15 20.77
C VAL A 478 47.23 0.27 20.98
N LEU A 479 47.76 -0.53 21.90
CA LEU A 479 49.17 -0.59 22.24
C LEU A 479 49.67 -2.03 22.06
N ASP A 480 50.96 -2.24 21.87
CA ASP A 480 51.57 -3.57 21.98
C ASP A 480 51.85 -3.97 23.43
N GLY A 481 52.45 -5.14 23.62
CA GLY A 481 52.87 -5.62 24.94
C GLY A 481 53.93 -4.74 25.62
N GLY A 482 54.64 -3.91 24.86
CA GLY A 482 55.62 -2.92 25.32
C GLY A 482 55.04 -1.55 25.66
N TRP A 483 53.71 -1.37 25.53
CA TRP A 483 53.00 -0.10 25.66
C TRP A 483 53.26 0.91 24.53
N GLU A 484 53.82 0.47 23.40
CA GLU A 484 54.02 1.31 22.24
C GLU A 484 52.77 1.35 21.36
N PRO A 485 52.45 2.47 20.70
CA PRO A 485 51.23 2.58 19.93
C PRO A 485 51.21 1.74 18.66
N ILE A 486 50.11 1.04 18.40
CA ILE A 486 49.88 0.35 17.13
C ILE A 486 49.05 1.24 16.19
N PRO A 487 49.67 1.87 15.18
CA PRO A 487 48.93 2.61 14.16
C PRO A 487 48.26 1.67 13.16
N SER A 488 47.22 2.18 12.50
CA SER A 488 46.51 1.47 11.43
C SER A 488 45.75 0.21 11.86
N ALA A 489 45.53 0.00 13.16
CA ALA A 489 44.62 -1.05 13.65
C ALA A 489 43.17 -0.63 13.42
N LYS A 490 42.40 -1.47 12.75
CA LYS A 490 40.97 -1.28 12.52
C LYS A 490 40.20 -1.76 13.74
N ILE A 491 39.44 -0.86 14.35
CA ILE A 491 38.51 -1.13 15.43
C ILE A 491 37.10 -1.13 14.86
N SER A 492 36.37 -2.22 15.07
CA SER A 492 34.95 -2.34 14.72
C SER A 492 34.13 -2.51 16.00
N VAL A 493 33.12 -1.66 16.18
CA VAL A 493 32.24 -1.63 17.36
C VAL A 493 30.84 -2.10 16.98
N TYR A 494 30.34 -3.07 17.71
CA TYR A 494 29.03 -3.68 17.50
C TYR A 494 28.15 -3.46 18.72
N HIS A 495 26.89 -3.10 18.50
CA HIS A 495 25.88 -3.09 19.56
C HIS A 495 25.52 -4.54 19.97
N GLN A 496 24.98 -4.75 21.17
CA GLN A 496 24.63 -6.09 21.69
C GLN A 496 23.66 -6.88 20.79
N ASN A 497 22.90 -6.21 19.94
CA ASN A 497 22.02 -6.85 18.95
C ASN A 497 22.78 -7.36 17.69
N GLY A 498 24.11 -7.19 17.64
CA GLY A 498 24.97 -7.59 16.52
C GLY A 498 25.14 -6.53 15.42
N THR A 499 24.49 -5.37 15.54
CA THR A 499 24.60 -4.28 14.55
C THR A 499 26.00 -3.69 14.60
N LEU A 500 26.69 -3.63 13.45
CA LEU A 500 27.92 -2.87 13.30
C LEU A 500 27.58 -1.37 13.35
N VAL A 501 28.01 -0.70 14.41
CA VAL A 501 27.69 0.71 14.65
C VAL A 501 28.69 1.61 13.96
N CYS A 502 29.99 1.29 14.08
CA CYS A 502 31.03 2.11 13.48
C CYS A 502 32.36 1.35 13.34
N GLU A 503 33.19 1.80 12.41
CA GLU A 503 34.57 1.35 12.24
C GLU A 503 35.51 2.54 12.16
N LYS A 504 36.64 2.47 12.88
CA LYS A 504 37.70 3.48 12.85
C LYS A 504 39.06 2.81 12.84
N THR A 505 40.07 3.54 12.41
CA THR A 505 41.45 3.08 12.39
C THR A 505 42.29 3.92 13.33
N THR A 506 43.22 3.30 14.05
CA THR A 506 44.12 4.01 14.97
C THR A 506 45.10 4.91 14.23
N ASN A 507 45.35 6.10 14.77
CA ASN A 507 46.35 7.04 14.26
C ASN A 507 47.78 6.67 14.70
N SER A 508 48.78 7.51 14.41
CA SER A 508 50.18 7.31 14.80
C SER A 508 50.42 7.21 16.32
N THR A 509 49.47 7.66 17.13
CA THR A 509 49.50 7.57 18.60
C THR A 509 48.67 6.40 19.14
N GLY A 510 48.19 5.51 18.27
CA GLY A 510 47.40 4.33 18.62
C GLY A 510 45.93 4.64 18.94
N TRP A 511 45.49 5.89 18.80
CA TRP A 511 44.14 6.31 19.15
C TRP A 511 43.17 6.23 17.98
N ALA A 512 41.97 5.68 18.24
CA ALA A 512 40.79 5.74 17.38
C ALA A 512 39.63 6.38 18.17
N ILE A 513 39.06 7.46 17.64
CA ILE A 513 37.97 8.21 18.27
C ILE A 513 36.67 7.88 17.55
N PHE A 514 35.71 7.35 18.29
CA PHE A 514 34.37 7.07 17.80
C PHE A 514 33.43 8.22 18.19
N PRO A 515 32.46 8.58 17.32
CA PRO A 515 31.45 9.58 17.66
C PRO A 515 30.63 9.12 18.87
N GLY A 516 29.85 10.03 19.45
CA GLY A 516 28.97 9.69 20.57
C GLY A 516 27.97 8.61 20.18
N LEU A 517 27.87 7.55 20.97
CA LEU A 517 26.91 6.45 20.80
C LEU A 517 25.91 6.44 21.96
N PHE A 518 24.72 5.89 21.73
CA PHE A 518 23.73 5.73 22.79
C PHE A 518 24.22 4.84 23.94
N THR A 519 23.64 4.99 25.12
CA THR A 519 23.90 4.08 26.24
C THR A 519 23.50 2.65 25.88
N GLY A 520 24.27 1.67 26.37
CA GLY A 520 24.01 0.27 26.07
C GLY A 520 25.24 -0.62 26.13
N ASN A 521 25.05 -1.88 25.77
CA ASN A 521 26.15 -2.86 25.74
C ASN A 521 26.69 -2.97 24.32
N TYR A 522 28.02 -2.92 24.22
CA TYR A 522 28.77 -3.00 22.99
C TYR A 522 29.83 -4.10 23.08
N SER A 523 30.19 -4.64 21.93
CA SER A 523 31.39 -5.44 21.75
C SER A 523 32.29 -4.76 20.73
N TYR A 524 33.59 -5.00 20.82
CA TYR A 524 34.55 -4.43 19.89
C TYR A 524 35.63 -5.43 19.51
N THR A 525 36.17 -5.26 18.32
CA THR A 525 37.24 -6.09 17.77
C THR A 525 38.34 -5.20 17.20
N ALA A 526 39.59 -5.57 17.44
CA ALA A 526 40.77 -4.93 16.86
C ALA A 526 41.41 -5.87 15.85
N VAL A 527 41.57 -5.39 14.61
CA VAL A 527 42.21 -6.11 13.52
C VAL A 527 43.40 -5.29 13.02
N TRP A 528 44.57 -5.91 12.97
CA TRP A 528 45.79 -5.29 12.47
C TRP A 528 46.44 -6.20 11.43
N LYS A 529 46.85 -5.61 10.29
CA LYS A 529 47.35 -6.37 9.12
C LYS A 529 46.46 -7.56 8.71
N GLY A 530 45.14 -7.41 8.86
CA GLY A 530 44.15 -8.44 8.50
C GLY A 530 43.93 -9.54 9.54
N VAL A 531 44.63 -9.52 10.68
CA VAL A 531 44.48 -10.51 11.76
C VAL A 531 43.88 -9.86 13.00
N ARG A 532 43.01 -10.58 13.70
CA ARG A 532 42.45 -10.13 14.99
C ARG A 532 43.54 -10.13 16.05
N VAL A 533 43.82 -8.95 16.62
CA VAL A 533 44.84 -8.75 17.66
C VAL A 533 44.23 -8.38 19.02
N GLY A 534 42.89 -8.28 19.11
CA GLY A 534 42.21 -8.08 20.38
C GLY A 534 40.71 -7.85 20.24
N GLY A 535 40.05 -7.65 21.38
CA GLY A 535 38.64 -7.29 21.46
C GLY A 535 38.09 -7.47 22.87
N GLY A 536 36.84 -7.07 23.07
CA GLY A 536 36.18 -7.15 24.36
C GLY A 536 34.74 -6.67 24.30
N ASN A 537 34.14 -6.52 25.48
CA ASN A 537 32.81 -5.95 25.67
C ASN A 537 32.91 -4.68 26.52
N LEU A 538 31.95 -3.77 26.35
CA LEU A 538 31.86 -2.50 27.06
C LEU A 538 30.39 -2.17 27.31
N THR A 539 30.04 -1.83 28.54
CA THR A 539 28.76 -1.19 28.85
C THR A 539 29.00 0.32 28.87
N LEU A 540 28.31 1.05 28.00
CA LEU A 540 28.46 2.49 27.82
C LEU A 540 27.35 3.21 28.59
N GLU A 541 27.72 3.85 29.69
CA GLU A 541 26.83 4.72 30.49
C GLU A 541 27.32 6.18 30.50
N ARG A 542 28.54 6.41 30.02
CA ARG A 542 29.24 7.69 29.92
C ARG A 542 30.32 7.60 28.86
N SER A 543 31.04 8.69 28.60
CA SER A 543 32.23 8.65 27.72
C SER A 543 33.27 7.69 28.29
N GLU A 544 33.77 6.79 27.45
CA GLU A 544 34.68 5.72 27.88
C GLU A 544 35.99 5.71 27.08
N SER A 545 37.06 5.33 27.76
CA SER A 545 38.40 5.21 27.18
C SER A 545 38.93 3.79 27.39
N VAL A 546 39.04 3.04 26.32
CA VAL A 546 39.48 1.64 26.35
C VAL A 546 40.93 1.55 25.88
N ARG A 547 41.81 1.03 26.73
CA ARG A 547 43.17 0.61 26.32
C ARG A 547 43.15 -0.87 25.99
N LEU A 548 43.51 -1.19 24.75
CA LEU A 548 43.64 -2.55 24.25
C LEU A 548 45.11 -2.86 24.04
N ILE A 549 45.59 -3.90 24.73
CA ILE A 549 46.91 -4.48 24.47
C ILE A 549 46.72 -5.50 23.35
N ALA A 550 47.28 -5.22 22.19
CA ALA A 550 47.26 -6.09 21.03
C ALA A 550 48.12 -7.33 21.30
N THR A 551 47.65 -8.50 20.87
CA THR A 551 48.41 -9.76 20.89
C THR A 551 49.45 -9.79 19.77
N VAL A 552 50.35 -8.82 19.83
CA VAL A 552 51.55 -8.69 19.02
C VAL A 552 52.73 -8.61 19.96
N TYR A 553 53.85 -9.20 19.55
CA TYR A 553 54.99 -9.40 20.41
C TYR A 553 56.29 -9.06 19.69
N ASP A 554 57.23 -8.53 20.46
CA ASP A 554 58.59 -8.33 19.97
C ASP A 554 59.38 -9.64 20.11
N LEU A 555 60.15 -9.95 19.07
CA LEU A 555 61.06 -11.08 19.03
C LEU A 555 62.50 -10.59 19.11
N THR A 556 63.29 -11.16 20.00
CA THR A 556 64.75 -11.02 19.96
C THR A 556 65.38 -12.35 19.56
N LEU A 557 66.05 -12.36 18.41
CA LEU A 557 66.85 -13.49 17.97
C LEU A 557 68.32 -13.25 18.32
N THR A 558 68.96 -14.21 18.97
CA THR A 558 70.41 -14.22 19.20
C THR A 558 71.06 -15.34 18.39
N PHE A 559 72.24 -15.09 17.86
CA PHE A 559 72.97 -16.04 17.02
C PHE A 559 74.21 -16.50 17.78
N LYS A 560 74.34 -17.82 17.97
CA LYS A 560 75.46 -18.41 18.71
C LYS A 560 76.00 -19.63 17.99
N GLU A 561 77.28 -19.92 18.18
CA GLU A 561 77.92 -21.19 17.84
C GLU A 561 77.41 -22.31 18.76
N LEU A 562 77.77 -23.56 18.45
CA LEU A 562 77.39 -24.74 19.22
C LEU A 562 77.99 -24.74 20.65
N ASP A 563 79.10 -24.03 20.84
CA ASP A 563 79.80 -23.86 22.11
C ASP A 563 79.34 -22.63 22.92
N GLY A 564 78.53 -21.76 22.30
CA GLY A 564 77.91 -20.59 22.91
C GLY A 564 78.51 -19.23 22.53
N GLU A 565 79.58 -19.19 21.73
CA GLU A 565 80.17 -17.93 21.26
C GLU A 565 79.24 -17.18 20.29
N PRO A 566 79.23 -15.83 20.28
CA PRO A 566 78.28 -15.04 19.49
C PRO A 566 78.64 -14.95 18.00
N VAL A 567 77.67 -15.19 17.11
CA VAL A 567 77.86 -15.11 15.65
C VAL A 567 77.32 -13.79 15.10
N SER A 568 78.17 -13.01 14.44
CA SER A 568 77.83 -11.72 13.82
C SER A 568 77.78 -11.82 12.29
N ASN A 569 77.25 -10.81 11.59
CA ASN A 569 77.23 -10.73 10.11
C ASN A 569 76.44 -11.85 9.40
N VAL A 570 75.26 -12.17 9.91
CA VAL A 570 74.37 -13.20 9.34
C VAL A 570 73.30 -12.61 8.43
N TYR A 571 72.73 -13.42 7.55
CA TYR A 571 71.52 -13.09 6.82
C TYR A 571 70.33 -13.91 7.35
N LEU A 572 69.34 -13.23 7.91
CA LEU A 572 68.15 -13.81 8.51
C LEU A 572 66.98 -13.80 7.53
N GLU A 573 66.33 -14.94 7.37
CA GLU A 573 64.99 -15.07 6.78
C GLU A 573 64.02 -15.58 7.86
N LEU A 574 63.01 -14.78 8.20
CA LEU A 574 61.94 -15.14 9.13
C LEU A 574 60.63 -15.35 8.36
N SER A 575 59.95 -16.45 8.62
CA SER A 575 58.71 -16.85 7.93
C SER A 575 57.64 -17.30 8.92
N ASN A 576 56.37 -17.17 8.54
CA ASN A 576 55.22 -17.76 9.24
C ASN A 576 54.32 -18.50 8.24
N SER A 577 53.10 -18.88 8.66
CA SER A 577 52.14 -19.61 7.81
C SER A 577 51.71 -18.86 6.54
N THR A 578 51.93 -17.54 6.48
CA THR A 578 51.62 -16.70 5.30
C THR A 578 52.79 -16.55 4.33
N GLY A 579 53.97 -17.06 4.69
CA GLY A 579 55.20 -16.97 3.90
C GLY A 579 56.31 -16.20 4.62
N VAL A 580 57.22 -15.62 3.84
CA VAL A 580 58.35 -14.85 4.37
C VAL A 580 57.87 -13.52 4.94
N VAL A 581 58.13 -13.30 6.23
CA VAL A 581 57.75 -12.11 7.00
C VAL A 581 58.85 -11.06 6.94
N LEU A 582 60.11 -11.48 7.03
CA LEU A 582 61.27 -10.60 7.05
C LEU A 582 62.48 -11.26 6.38
N ARG A 583 63.25 -10.48 5.64
CA ARG A 583 64.62 -10.78 5.23
C ARG A 583 65.52 -9.63 5.62
N ARG A 584 66.62 -9.90 6.31
CA ARG A 584 67.50 -8.86 6.84
C ARG A 584 68.93 -9.37 6.98
N TRP A 585 69.88 -8.52 6.63
CA TRP A 585 71.29 -8.70 6.98
C TRP A 585 71.52 -8.10 8.38
N VAL A 586 72.17 -8.84 9.29
CA VAL A 586 72.36 -8.45 10.69
C VAL A 586 73.86 -8.39 11.00
N GLU A 587 74.35 -7.18 11.31
CA GLU A 587 75.75 -6.90 11.73
C GLU A 587 76.07 -7.54 13.06
N ASP A 588 75.20 -7.36 14.05
CA ASP A 588 75.42 -7.83 15.41
C ASP A 588 75.07 -9.31 15.61
N SER A 589 75.39 -9.84 16.79
CA SER A 589 75.02 -11.19 17.22
C SER A 589 73.57 -11.35 17.66
N SER A 590 72.75 -10.32 17.46
CA SER A 590 71.32 -10.36 17.76
C SER A 590 70.52 -9.38 16.89
N THR A 591 69.23 -9.62 16.75
CA THR A 591 68.29 -8.66 16.16
C THR A 591 66.96 -8.68 16.92
N SER A 592 66.38 -7.50 17.11
CA SER A 592 64.99 -7.35 17.55
C SER A 592 64.07 -7.07 16.38
N ILE A 593 62.89 -7.68 16.40
CA ILE A 593 61.84 -7.54 15.41
C ILE A 593 60.55 -7.25 16.18
N GLU A 594 60.10 -6.01 16.06
CA GLU A 594 58.97 -5.52 16.82
C GLU A 594 57.64 -5.94 16.19
N ASN A 595 56.62 -6.05 17.04
CA ASN A 595 55.22 -6.11 16.61
C ASN A 595 54.90 -7.24 15.61
N LEU A 596 55.41 -8.43 15.90
CA LEU A 596 55.04 -9.65 15.20
C LEU A 596 53.72 -10.20 15.76
N ILE A 597 52.82 -10.63 14.88
CA ILE A 597 51.55 -11.23 15.28
C ILE A 597 51.82 -12.55 16.00
N GLU A 598 51.14 -12.80 17.13
CA GLU A 598 51.18 -14.09 17.83
C GLU A 598 51.01 -15.28 16.87
N GLY A 599 51.88 -16.28 16.98
CA GLY A 599 51.79 -17.46 16.12
C GLY A 599 53.09 -18.22 15.97
N VAL A 600 53.10 -19.17 15.04
CA VAL A 600 54.25 -20.03 14.75
C VAL A 600 55.13 -19.37 13.70
N TYR A 601 56.40 -19.20 14.02
CA TYR A 601 57.43 -18.68 13.12
C TYR A 601 58.51 -19.72 12.88
N SER A 602 59.19 -19.58 11.76
CA SER A 602 60.41 -20.32 11.41
C SER A 602 61.47 -19.34 10.94
N TYR A 603 62.72 -19.61 11.29
CA TYR A 603 63.87 -18.84 10.80
C TYR A 603 64.79 -19.73 9.98
N ARG A 604 65.50 -19.10 9.05
CA ARG A 604 66.71 -19.61 8.41
C ARG A 604 67.79 -18.55 8.51
N ILE A 605 68.99 -18.95 8.92
CA ILE A 605 70.14 -18.09 9.07
C ILE A 605 71.20 -18.56 8.10
N TYR A 606 71.69 -17.62 7.30
CA TYR A 606 72.74 -17.87 6.35
C TYR A 606 74.00 -17.12 6.77
N TYR A 607 75.13 -17.82 6.76
CA TYR A 607 76.45 -17.23 6.99
C TYR A 607 77.26 -17.39 5.69
N LEU A 608 77.68 -16.27 5.11
CA LEU A 608 78.36 -16.22 3.81
C LEU A 608 77.64 -16.98 2.66
N GLY A 609 76.31 -17.05 2.73
CA GLY A 609 75.45 -17.65 1.71
C GLY A 609 75.03 -19.09 1.98
N GLU A 610 75.62 -19.76 2.97
CA GLU A 610 75.26 -21.12 3.36
C GLU A 610 74.31 -21.12 4.56
N GLU A 611 73.31 -22.00 4.57
CA GLU A 611 72.36 -22.14 5.69
C GLU A 611 73.07 -22.80 6.88
N VAL A 612 73.27 -22.05 7.96
CA VAL A 612 73.96 -22.52 9.17
C VAL A 612 73.01 -22.82 10.32
N SER A 613 71.76 -22.34 10.26
CA SER A 613 70.75 -22.63 11.26
C SER A 613 69.33 -22.52 10.69
N SER A 614 68.46 -23.44 11.08
CA SER A 614 67.02 -23.32 10.82
C SER A 614 66.20 -24.03 11.90
N SER A 615 65.11 -23.38 12.34
CA SER A 615 64.20 -23.93 13.34
C SER A 615 62.84 -23.22 13.32
N SER A 616 61.89 -23.71 14.12
CA SER A 616 60.58 -23.09 14.33
C SER A 616 60.28 -22.91 15.81
N PHE A 617 59.54 -21.85 16.14
CA PHE A 617 59.15 -21.52 17.50
C PHE A 617 57.75 -20.90 17.52
N ASN A 618 57.09 -20.95 18.68
CA ASN A 618 55.83 -20.24 18.92
C ASN A 618 56.17 -18.90 19.56
N LEU A 619 55.72 -17.80 18.96
CA LEU A 619 55.80 -16.47 19.52
C LEU A 619 54.54 -16.20 20.36
N THR A 620 54.66 -16.20 21.68
CA THR A 620 53.53 -16.13 22.63
C THR A 620 53.68 -15.09 23.73
N GLU A 621 54.85 -14.44 23.83
CA GLU A 621 55.12 -13.46 24.88
C GLU A 621 55.93 -12.26 24.37
N GLN A 622 55.81 -11.13 25.07
CA GLN A 622 56.49 -9.89 24.71
C GLN A 622 58.00 -10.01 24.92
N ALA A 623 58.78 -9.48 23.97
CA ALA A 623 60.25 -9.53 23.99
C ALA A 623 60.80 -10.97 24.12
N GLN A 624 60.14 -11.93 23.47
CA GLN A 624 60.53 -13.34 23.52
C GLN A 624 61.93 -13.52 22.95
N LEU A 625 62.80 -14.18 23.73
CA LEU A 625 64.15 -14.51 23.31
C LEU A 625 64.18 -15.88 22.62
N VAL A 626 64.74 -15.93 21.42
CA VAL A 626 64.98 -17.17 20.69
C VAL A 626 66.46 -17.25 20.34
N GLU A 627 67.13 -18.28 20.85
CA GLU A 627 68.52 -18.55 20.52
C GLU A 627 68.59 -19.44 19.27
N ALA A 628 69.38 -19.01 18.30
CA ALA A 628 69.65 -19.76 17.08
C ALA A 628 71.09 -20.26 17.06
N LEU A 629 71.22 -21.58 17.17
CA LEU A 629 72.50 -22.28 17.14
C LEU A 629 72.95 -22.45 15.71
N CYS A 630 74.03 -21.78 15.34
CA CYS A 630 74.66 -21.81 14.04
C CYS A 630 75.70 -22.93 14.00
N SER A 631 75.56 -23.83 13.04
CA SER A 631 76.57 -24.83 12.72
C SER A 631 77.70 -24.12 11.96
N LEU A 632 78.66 -23.57 12.70
CA LEU A 632 79.96 -23.12 12.20
C LEU A 632 80.99 -24.03 12.85
N TYR A 633 81.98 -24.49 12.09
CA TYR A 633 82.90 -25.53 12.52
C TYR A 633 84.35 -25.08 12.41
N ASP A 634 85.15 -25.45 13.40
CA ASP A 634 86.59 -25.31 13.35
C ASP A 634 87.21 -26.47 12.58
N TRP A 635 88.21 -26.15 11.75
CA TRP A 635 88.86 -27.10 10.86
C TRP A 635 90.39 -27.02 10.99
N GLU A 636 90.98 -28.14 11.36
CA GLU A 636 92.43 -28.34 11.41
C GLU A 636 92.91 -29.15 10.20
N LEU A 637 93.75 -28.53 9.38
CA LEU A 637 94.35 -29.11 8.18
C LEU A 637 95.84 -29.35 8.40
N THR A 638 96.26 -30.62 8.45
CA THR A 638 97.66 -31.01 8.53
C THR A 638 98.21 -31.27 7.13
N LEU A 639 99.24 -30.53 6.74
CA LEU A 639 99.94 -30.70 5.48
C LEU A 639 101.17 -31.58 5.70
N LEU A 640 101.28 -32.61 4.87
CA LEU A 640 102.39 -33.56 4.91
C LEU A 640 103.14 -33.53 3.57
N ASP A 641 104.46 -33.63 3.59
CA ASP A 641 105.25 -33.88 2.39
C ASP A 641 105.02 -35.31 1.84
N GLU A 642 105.67 -35.68 0.74
CA GLU A 642 105.51 -37.02 0.15
C GLU A 642 105.98 -38.16 1.08
N ASN A 643 106.88 -37.87 2.03
CA ASN A 643 107.37 -38.84 2.99
C ASN A 643 106.47 -38.97 4.24
N GLY A 644 105.43 -38.13 4.35
CA GLY A 644 104.55 -38.06 5.51
C GLY A 644 105.09 -37.20 6.65
N GLU A 645 106.12 -36.39 6.42
CA GLU A 645 106.64 -35.43 7.41
C GLU A 645 105.80 -34.15 7.39
N PRO A 646 105.55 -33.50 8.55
CA PRO A 646 104.82 -32.24 8.60
C PRO A 646 105.49 -31.13 7.79
N LEU A 647 104.69 -30.35 7.04
CA LEU A 647 105.17 -29.26 6.19
C LEU A 647 104.91 -27.89 6.85
N PRO A 648 105.86 -27.36 7.64
CA PRO A 648 105.74 -26.03 8.24
C PRO A 648 105.91 -24.91 7.19
N ASP A 649 105.42 -23.72 7.53
CA ASP A 649 105.52 -22.50 6.72
C ASP A 649 104.82 -22.55 5.35
N ALA A 650 103.91 -23.52 5.14
CA ALA A 650 103.06 -23.60 3.96
C ALA A 650 101.86 -22.66 4.10
N ARG A 651 101.61 -21.82 3.10
CA ARG A 651 100.42 -20.96 3.03
C ARG A 651 99.24 -21.77 2.52
N VAL A 652 98.20 -21.91 3.34
CA VAL A 652 96.94 -22.60 3.03
C VAL A 652 95.88 -21.56 2.75
N GLU A 653 95.21 -21.67 1.60
CA GLU A 653 94.11 -20.81 1.17
C GLU A 653 92.84 -21.66 1.01
N LEU A 654 91.75 -21.23 1.65
CA LEU A 654 90.41 -21.81 1.47
C LEU A 654 89.61 -20.96 0.50
N TYR A 655 89.10 -21.58 -0.55
CA TYR A 655 88.22 -20.96 -1.53
C TYR A 655 86.82 -21.53 -1.44
N LEU A 656 85.82 -20.65 -1.52
CA LEU A 656 84.42 -21.01 -1.69
C LEU A 656 84.17 -21.62 -3.07
N TRP A 657 83.04 -22.31 -3.24
CA TRP A 657 82.62 -22.92 -4.52
C TRP A 657 82.57 -21.94 -5.71
N ASN A 658 82.45 -20.64 -5.44
CA ASN A 658 82.42 -19.58 -6.45
C ASN A 658 83.80 -18.98 -6.77
N GLY A 659 84.89 -19.54 -6.21
CA GLY A 659 86.26 -19.07 -6.42
C GLY A 659 86.68 -17.88 -5.54
N THR A 660 85.86 -17.47 -4.58
CA THR A 660 86.20 -16.42 -3.62
C THR A 660 87.15 -16.98 -2.55
N LEU A 661 88.27 -16.31 -2.31
CA LEU A 661 89.14 -16.62 -1.18
C LEU A 661 88.39 -16.32 0.13
N TYR A 662 88.11 -17.36 0.91
CA TYR A 662 87.44 -17.30 2.20
C TYR A 662 88.41 -16.88 3.31
N ALA A 663 89.44 -17.70 3.52
CA ALA A 663 90.46 -17.48 4.55
C ALA A 663 91.79 -18.03 4.06
N ASN A 664 92.87 -17.57 4.69
CA ASN A 664 94.18 -18.17 4.51
C ASN A 664 94.97 -18.09 5.81
N CYS A 665 95.83 -19.08 6.04
CA CYS A 665 96.77 -19.09 7.16
C CYS A 665 98.05 -19.82 6.75
N THR A 666 99.04 -19.83 7.63
CA THR A 666 100.31 -20.52 7.39
C THR A 666 100.44 -21.67 8.39
N THR A 667 100.91 -22.83 7.93
CA THR A 667 101.10 -23.99 8.80
C THR A 667 102.16 -23.74 9.86
N ASN A 668 101.91 -24.24 11.08
CA ASN A 668 102.85 -24.18 12.20
C ASN A 668 103.98 -25.23 12.08
N SER A 669 104.84 -25.36 13.10
CA SER A 669 105.94 -26.33 13.13
C SER A 669 105.50 -27.80 12.98
N ASP A 670 104.24 -28.09 13.30
CA ASP A 670 103.63 -29.41 13.20
C ASP A 670 102.86 -29.60 11.89
N GLY A 671 103.05 -28.69 10.90
CA GLY A 671 102.40 -28.75 9.60
C GLY A 671 100.90 -28.44 9.61
N THR A 672 100.37 -27.94 10.73
CA THR A 672 98.94 -27.70 10.93
C THR A 672 98.54 -26.27 10.61
N ALA A 673 97.42 -26.12 9.90
CA ALA A 673 96.68 -24.89 9.65
C ALA A 673 95.28 -24.99 10.31
N ARG A 674 94.94 -24.06 11.21
CA ARG A 674 93.62 -23.99 11.86
C ARG A 674 92.77 -22.88 11.22
N PHE A 675 91.51 -23.19 10.95
CA PHE A 675 90.50 -22.27 10.46
C PHE A 675 89.27 -22.35 11.35
N ASP A 676 88.91 -21.23 11.96
CA ASP A 676 87.80 -21.18 12.89
C ASP A 676 86.51 -20.72 12.20
N ASN A 677 85.36 -21.17 12.71
CA ASN A 677 84.02 -20.67 12.35
C ASN A 677 83.69 -20.73 10.86
N LEU A 678 83.93 -21.88 10.25
CA LEU A 678 83.62 -22.13 8.85
C LEU A 678 82.20 -22.71 8.68
N PRO A 679 81.39 -22.23 7.72
CA PRO A 679 80.12 -22.89 7.41
C PRO A 679 80.33 -24.32 6.85
N PRO A 680 79.40 -25.26 7.09
CA PRO A 680 79.50 -26.67 6.71
C PRO A 680 79.27 -26.85 5.21
N GLN A 681 80.33 -26.71 4.43
CA GLN A 681 80.30 -26.82 2.98
C GLN A 681 81.58 -27.47 2.44
N GLU A 682 81.64 -27.59 1.12
CA GLU A 682 82.85 -27.98 0.40
C GLU A 682 83.74 -26.77 0.14
N TYR A 683 85.01 -26.87 0.52
CA TYR A 683 86.03 -25.86 0.29
C TYR A 683 87.07 -26.38 -0.71
N GLU A 684 87.52 -25.51 -1.61
CA GLU A 684 88.73 -25.74 -2.38
C GLU A 684 89.94 -25.26 -1.58
N VAL A 685 90.77 -26.19 -1.14
CA VAL A 685 91.99 -25.94 -0.37
C VAL A 685 93.17 -25.87 -1.33
N ARG A 686 93.95 -24.80 -1.28
CA ARG A 686 95.22 -24.66 -2.01
C ARG A 686 96.37 -24.42 -1.05
N ALA A 687 97.45 -25.18 -1.21
CA ALA A 687 98.66 -25.05 -0.40
C ALA A 687 99.82 -24.55 -1.25
N THR A 688 100.50 -23.51 -0.79
CA THR A 688 101.70 -22.95 -1.43
C THR A 688 102.87 -23.00 -0.45
N TRP A 689 104.01 -23.56 -0.87
CA TRP A 689 105.22 -23.62 -0.06
C TRP A 689 106.39 -23.03 -0.85
N GLN A 690 107.17 -22.13 -0.22
CA GLN A 690 108.26 -21.38 -0.88
C GLN A 690 107.84 -20.68 -2.21
N GLY A 691 106.58 -20.25 -2.30
CA GLY A 691 106.03 -19.57 -3.48
C GLY A 691 105.59 -20.49 -4.63
N VAL A 692 105.57 -21.81 -4.43
CA VAL A 692 105.09 -22.81 -5.40
C VAL A 692 103.84 -23.51 -4.85
N GLU A 693 102.80 -23.67 -5.67
CA GLU A 693 101.63 -24.48 -5.30
C GLU A 693 102.04 -25.95 -5.19
N VAL A 694 101.85 -26.54 -4.02
CA VAL A 694 102.27 -27.90 -3.69
C VAL A 694 101.10 -28.85 -3.46
N ALA A 695 99.87 -28.34 -3.27
CA ALA A 695 98.65 -29.14 -3.23
C ALA A 695 97.41 -28.32 -3.60
N SER A 696 96.43 -28.99 -4.22
CA SER A 696 95.08 -28.47 -4.42
C SER A 696 94.07 -29.61 -4.30
N ALA A 697 93.07 -29.45 -3.43
CA ALA A 697 92.04 -30.45 -3.20
C ALA A 697 90.70 -29.80 -2.84
N ARG A 698 89.61 -30.51 -3.11
CA ARG A 698 88.30 -30.15 -2.54
C ARG A 698 88.01 -31.06 -1.37
N LEU A 699 87.75 -30.46 -0.22
CA LEU A 699 87.48 -31.16 1.02
C LEU A 699 86.20 -30.59 1.63
N ARG A 700 85.39 -31.48 2.19
CA ARG A 700 84.11 -31.11 2.79
C ARG A 700 84.24 -30.99 4.30
N LEU A 701 83.74 -29.91 4.85
CA LEU A 701 83.65 -29.69 6.28
C LEU A 701 82.26 -30.14 6.76
N GLU A 702 82.23 -31.16 7.61
CA GLU A 702 80.99 -31.82 8.05
C GLU A 702 80.82 -31.85 9.58
N ALA A 703 81.86 -31.55 10.36
CA ALA A 703 81.82 -31.60 11.82
C ALA A 703 82.70 -30.53 12.48
N GLU A 704 82.38 -30.23 13.74
CA GLU A 704 83.17 -29.39 14.65
C GLU A 704 84.54 -30.01 14.96
N GLU A 705 85.58 -29.18 15.10
CA GLU A 705 86.97 -29.61 15.32
C GLU A 705 87.39 -30.71 14.33
N GLN A 706 86.98 -30.57 13.07
CA GLN A 706 87.30 -31.54 12.04
C GLN A 706 88.81 -31.52 11.81
N THR A 707 89.42 -32.70 11.72
CA THR A 707 90.82 -32.85 11.32
C THR A 707 90.88 -33.44 9.92
N SER A 708 91.78 -32.93 9.07
CA SER A 708 91.97 -33.43 7.72
C SER A 708 93.45 -33.36 7.33
N GLN A 709 93.88 -34.29 6.48
CA GLN A 709 95.25 -34.32 5.98
C GLN A 709 95.29 -34.01 4.49
N LEU A 710 96.28 -33.22 4.08
CA LEU A 710 96.53 -32.88 2.69
C LEU A 710 97.98 -33.22 2.32
N GLY A 711 98.14 -34.24 1.49
CA GLY A 711 99.45 -34.59 0.92
C GLY A 711 99.93 -33.51 -0.06
N CYS A 712 101.15 -33.05 0.14
CA CYS A 712 101.79 -32.01 -0.65
C CYS A 712 102.91 -32.61 -1.49
N SER A 713 103.01 -32.21 -2.76
CA SER A 713 104.07 -32.63 -3.68
C SER A 713 105.41 -31.92 -3.38
N VAL A 714 105.89 -32.08 -2.14
CA VAL A 714 107.19 -31.64 -1.64
C VAL A 714 108.04 -32.90 -1.40
N TYR A 715 109.27 -32.89 -1.90
CA TYR A 715 110.15 -34.05 -1.93
C TYR A 715 111.50 -33.72 -1.30
N ASP A 716 112.08 -34.68 -0.58
CA ASP A 716 113.46 -34.61 -0.14
C ASP A 716 114.45 -34.66 -1.31
N LEU A 717 115.29 -33.64 -1.42
CA LEU A 717 116.41 -33.65 -2.35
C LEU A 717 117.66 -34.26 -1.70
N SER A 718 117.87 -35.55 -1.91
CA SER A 718 119.13 -36.22 -1.55
C SER A 718 120.18 -36.06 -2.65
N VAL A 719 121.14 -35.13 -2.47
CA VAL A 719 122.26 -34.95 -3.41
C VAL A 719 123.47 -35.78 -2.99
N ARG A 720 123.85 -36.75 -3.83
CA ARG A 720 125.09 -37.51 -3.67
C ARG A 720 126.17 -36.95 -4.59
N VAL A 721 127.13 -36.21 -4.03
CA VAL A 721 128.29 -35.74 -4.79
C VAL A 721 129.30 -36.87 -4.91
N VAL A 722 129.66 -37.21 -6.14
CA VAL A 722 130.64 -38.26 -6.45
C VAL A 722 131.81 -37.69 -7.26
N ASP A 723 132.99 -38.30 -7.13
CA ASP A 723 134.12 -38.03 -8.01
C ASP A 723 133.91 -38.67 -9.39
N GLN A 724 134.91 -38.51 -10.27
CA GLN A 724 134.86 -39.05 -11.63
C GLN A 724 134.81 -40.60 -11.65
N GLU A 725 135.21 -41.22 -10.55
CA GLU A 725 135.22 -42.66 -10.31
C GLU A 725 133.94 -43.16 -9.61
N GLY A 726 133.00 -42.27 -9.25
CA GLY A 726 131.73 -42.60 -8.60
C GLY A 726 131.81 -42.74 -7.07
N ALA A 727 132.95 -42.45 -6.46
CA ALA A 727 133.12 -42.48 -5.01
C ALA A 727 132.58 -41.19 -4.37
N PRO A 728 131.89 -41.27 -3.21
CA PRO A 728 131.29 -40.10 -2.58
C PRO A 728 132.36 -39.10 -2.12
N ILE A 729 132.21 -37.83 -2.52
CA ILE A 729 133.10 -36.74 -2.08
C ILE A 729 132.66 -36.27 -0.69
N VAL A 730 133.45 -36.60 0.31
CA VAL A 730 133.23 -36.18 1.70
C VAL A 730 133.59 -34.70 1.86
N GLY A 731 132.66 -33.90 2.36
CA GLY A 731 132.85 -32.45 2.58
C GLY A 731 132.52 -31.57 1.38
N ALA A 732 131.89 -32.12 0.33
CA ALA A 732 131.39 -31.33 -0.78
C ALA A 732 130.30 -30.35 -0.30
N ASN A 733 130.41 -29.09 -0.73
CA ASN A 733 129.38 -28.10 -0.47
C ASN A 733 128.32 -28.18 -1.58
N VAL A 734 127.09 -28.53 -1.22
CA VAL A 734 125.92 -28.54 -2.11
C VAL A 734 125.09 -27.31 -1.73
N THR A 735 125.03 -26.34 -2.63
CA THR A 735 124.28 -25.08 -2.45
C THR A 735 123.21 -24.94 -3.50
#